data_AF-A0A519N4K3-F1
#
_entry.id   AF-A0A519N4K3-F1
#
_cell.length_a   1.000
_cell.length_b   1.000
_cell.length_c   1.000
_cell.angle_alpha   90.00
_cell.angle_beta   90.00
_cell.angle_gamma   90.00
#
_symmetry.space_group_name_H-M   'P 1'
#
loop_
_entity.id
_entity.type
_entity.pdbx_description
1 polymer ?
#
loop_
_entity_poly.entity_id
_entity_poly.type
_entity_poly.pdbx_seq_one_letter_code
_entity_poly.pdbx_strand_id
1 'polypeptide(L)'
;MRKLILLLTFAVFSPSAFSQNDKIVVANGADGSKLIVDGKEFIVNGMNWDYYPIGTNYSYSLWTQPDDFVKQALDNEMGLLKNMGVNTIRVYAGMPKKWIEYVYVTHGIHTMINHSFGRYGLDLNGAYVPNTEYSDPNVRKVLLKAATDLATEYKDTKGLLLFLLGNENNYGLFWDGAETQNIPMPERVTTKRAVAMYKLFNEAAVSMKQIDGSHPIAFCNGDLMYLDIIAKECPDFDIFATNVYRGVSFGDLFEQVKKQYGKPVLFAEFGADAYNAITNQEDQTSQAYYLLSEWKEIYQNAAGLGKAQNAIGGFTFQFSDGWWKYGQTSYLDVHDTAASWANGGYIRDFEQGQNNMNEEWFGICAKGPTNEKGFYELYPRSAYYVLKEAHKLNPYAPNTTALGVGNYFDNIQIMDATLRARGDKAALDAKSGGLIRFSKLRAEFTTFNTGGSLITTPDSENPNVVEYPNKLGFDHMQSFYVGVEANPASNMRANVEFNILGNVALNPIDQIFYENRGRPVTVENNNQQTTLDSNNRVQVYSASYTWNHSLFNLNGFYRTGHYHWGYEGDFFGLYPEANYGPTIDIYNGIAPLGFEMEGKKMFSGLKLAFGPQLWWGANPAILLKYSKNIGKFGVTGVFHEDLEQQTNTESSFAIPQPKTRRFTVAVNRTIGKFAFNVGGIWAGSPLNGREYQIARGSEGNQQIFQHEIENKDNWGGKAKITYTGGKFNWYGQGAAMGLVANGGADYTQTFTGWRLKDSGSGNQYNFLTGATLNVGKFQIAPNFLWQKPLEGPIDANAQAPGRPRNILDDPFVVRANREQVAGELLLTFDPTPGTWMYNWENDRTEDAKFAVSAGVVFRHLPTTQDAAIGILPDGRSTFAFDGAAPAKDLYEINARLVSKWSKDFGFIANIYQGDAQANGSDARTIHRYGLDMRMIYKQVKLQSFVKVNDWGPYDYHRDYNLTFPLQLMADLSTEIGKPDWFILPGTRIGIRGTWRSLDQYSPRYNPTQIQDASGEFVPDPTAIGFSNGNEWEIRTYIHINIGK
;
A
#
# COMPACT_ATOMS: atom_id res chain seq x y z
N MET A 1 29.45 -66.84 16.72
CA MET A 1 28.70 -66.61 15.47
C MET A 1 27.19 -66.83 15.58
N ARG A 2 26.66 -67.86 16.27
CA ARG A 2 25.20 -68.08 16.38
C ARG A 2 24.39 -67.01 17.15
N LYS A 3 24.96 -66.29 18.11
CA LYS A 3 24.26 -65.22 18.85
C LYS A 3 24.23 -63.86 18.13
N LEU A 4 25.15 -63.61 17.20
CA LEU A 4 25.19 -62.35 16.43
C LEU A 4 24.20 -62.36 15.26
N ILE A 5 23.93 -63.54 14.68
CA ILE A 5 22.95 -63.71 13.59
C ILE A 5 21.52 -63.56 14.13
N LEU A 6 21.22 -64.03 15.34
CA LEU A 6 19.89 -63.88 15.94
C LEU A 6 19.53 -62.41 16.23
N LEU A 7 20.51 -61.58 16.62
CA LEU A 7 20.31 -60.15 16.86
C LEU A 7 20.15 -59.35 15.56
N LEU A 8 20.86 -59.74 14.49
CA LEU A 8 20.66 -59.17 13.15
C LEU A 8 19.32 -59.59 12.52
N THR A 9 18.78 -60.77 12.88
CA THR A 9 17.48 -61.22 12.35
C THR A 9 16.32 -60.46 13.02
N PHE A 10 16.47 -60.00 14.27
CA PHE A 10 15.47 -59.14 14.93
C PHE A 10 15.55 -57.65 14.53
N ALA A 11 16.68 -57.18 14.01
CA ALA A 11 16.81 -55.81 13.51
C ALA A 11 16.22 -55.61 12.10
N VAL A 12 16.04 -56.68 11.32
CA VAL A 12 15.47 -56.63 9.94
C VAL A 12 13.95 -56.87 9.93
N PHE A 13 13.37 -57.32 11.05
CA PHE A 13 11.92 -57.36 11.26
C PHE A 13 11.50 -56.32 12.31
N SER A 14 11.77 -55.04 12.04
CA SER A 14 10.86 -54.03 12.56
C SER A 14 9.55 -54.23 11.81
N PRO A 15 8.41 -54.55 12.47
CA PRO A 15 7.15 -54.37 11.80
C PRO A 15 7.10 -52.88 11.45
N SER A 16 7.19 -52.58 10.15
CA SER A 16 6.58 -51.38 9.62
C SER A 16 5.13 -51.48 10.03
N ALA A 17 4.79 -50.92 11.19
CA ALA A 17 3.44 -50.54 11.48
C ALA A 17 3.13 -49.51 10.39
N PHE A 18 2.58 -50.01 9.28
CA PHE A 18 1.80 -49.18 8.39
C PHE A 18 0.86 -48.43 9.31
N SER A 19 1.07 -47.13 9.47
CA SER A 19 0.03 -46.24 9.97
C SER A 19 -1.16 -46.57 9.10
N GLN A 20 -2.20 -47.19 9.67
CA GLN A 20 -3.47 -47.29 8.97
C GLN A 20 -3.84 -45.84 8.63
N ASN A 21 -3.90 -45.51 7.34
CA ASN A 21 -4.45 -44.23 6.92
C ASN A 21 -5.86 -44.14 7.51
N ASP A 22 -6.17 -43.01 8.15
CA ASP A 22 -7.46 -42.75 8.77
C ASP A 22 -8.54 -42.97 7.69
N LYS A 23 -9.49 -43.89 7.92
CA LYS A 23 -10.48 -44.25 6.90
C LYS A 23 -11.70 -43.35 7.08
N ILE A 24 -11.87 -42.39 6.16
CA ILE A 24 -12.92 -41.37 6.25
C ILE A 24 -13.97 -41.64 5.18
N VAL A 25 -15.21 -41.89 5.60
CA VAL A 25 -16.28 -42.34 4.70
C VAL A 25 -17.56 -41.56 4.96
N VAL A 26 -18.20 -41.12 3.88
CA VAL A 26 -19.59 -40.66 3.92
C VAL A 26 -20.52 -41.88 3.84
N ALA A 27 -21.20 -42.19 4.95
CA ALA A 27 -22.16 -43.28 5.02
C ALA A 27 -23.58 -42.74 4.82
N ASN A 28 -24.29 -43.27 3.82
CA ASN A 28 -25.70 -42.94 3.57
C ASN A 28 -26.57 -44.15 3.96
N GLY A 29 -27.51 -43.96 4.88
CA GLY A 29 -28.39 -45.02 5.37
C GLY A 29 -29.85 -44.56 5.50
N ALA A 30 -30.71 -45.46 5.99
CA ALA A 30 -32.12 -45.17 6.23
C ALA A 30 -32.33 -44.02 7.25
N ASP A 31 -31.39 -43.88 8.19
CA ASP A 31 -31.40 -42.86 9.24
C ASP A 31 -30.71 -41.54 8.81
N GLY A 32 -30.34 -41.41 7.53
CA GLY A 32 -29.68 -40.22 6.98
C GLY A 32 -28.20 -40.41 6.60
N SER A 33 -27.52 -39.29 6.35
CA SER A 33 -26.11 -39.24 5.97
C SER A 33 -25.22 -38.91 7.16
N LYS A 34 -24.12 -39.66 7.34
CA LYS A 34 -23.13 -39.47 8.42
C LYS A 34 -21.71 -39.43 7.85
N LEU A 35 -20.83 -38.67 8.51
CA LEU A 35 -19.38 -38.80 8.31
C LEU A 35 -18.84 -39.80 9.33
N ILE A 36 -18.07 -40.79 8.85
CA ILE A 36 -17.43 -41.81 9.69
C ILE A 36 -15.93 -41.60 9.62
N VAL A 37 -15.29 -41.40 10.77
CA VAL A 37 -13.84 -41.26 10.93
C VAL A 37 -13.36 -42.39 11.82
N ASP A 38 -12.50 -43.26 11.30
CA ASP A 38 -11.97 -44.45 12.01
C ASP A 38 -13.05 -45.33 12.65
N GLY A 39 -14.15 -45.52 11.93
CA GLY A 39 -15.29 -46.34 12.35
C GLY A 39 -16.21 -45.67 13.38
N LYS A 40 -16.00 -44.39 13.72
CA LYS A 40 -16.85 -43.63 14.65
C LYS A 40 -17.66 -42.57 13.91
N GLU A 41 -18.91 -42.39 14.34
CA GLU A 41 -19.77 -41.31 13.86
C GLU A 41 -19.17 -39.95 14.26
N PHE A 42 -18.99 -39.07 13.29
CA PHE A 42 -18.28 -37.81 13.44
C PHE A 42 -19.14 -36.65 12.95
N ILE A 43 -19.38 -35.67 13.82
CA ILE A 43 -19.97 -34.37 13.45
C ILE A 43 -18.85 -33.35 13.36
N VAL A 44 -18.80 -32.59 12.26
CA VAL A 44 -17.79 -31.55 12.09
C VAL A 44 -18.18 -30.32 12.92
N ASN A 45 -17.51 -30.14 14.06
CA ASN A 45 -17.55 -28.91 14.85
C ASN A 45 -16.38 -28.04 14.39
N GLY A 46 -16.58 -27.40 13.24
CA GLY A 46 -15.54 -26.76 12.46
C GLY A 46 -15.35 -25.28 12.78
N MET A 47 -14.15 -24.79 12.52
CA MET A 47 -13.82 -23.37 12.54
C MET A 47 -13.04 -22.95 11.28
N ASN A 48 -13.44 -21.84 10.66
CA ASN A 48 -12.61 -21.16 9.67
C ASN A 48 -11.41 -20.54 10.38
N TRP A 49 -10.21 -21.00 10.04
CA TRP A 49 -9.00 -20.60 10.73
C TRP A 49 -7.96 -20.05 9.76
N ASP A 50 -7.42 -18.90 10.12
CA ASP A 50 -6.28 -18.26 9.49
C ASP A 50 -5.40 -17.57 10.55
N TYR A 51 -4.22 -17.11 10.14
CA TYR A 51 -3.28 -16.43 11.02
C TYR A 51 -2.69 -15.21 10.32
N TYR A 52 -3.27 -14.05 10.60
CA TYR A 52 -2.83 -12.74 10.11
C TYR A 52 -2.59 -11.79 11.29
N PRO A 53 -1.35 -11.38 11.55
CA PRO A 53 -1.05 -10.30 12.47
C PRO A 53 -1.63 -8.96 11.98
N ILE A 54 -1.94 -8.05 12.90
CA ILE A 54 -2.39 -6.68 12.56
C ILE A 54 -1.28 -5.99 11.75
N GLY A 55 -1.67 -5.25 10.70
CA GLY A 55 -0.73 -4.61 9.77
C GLY A 55 -0.30 -5.51 8.59
N THR A 56 -0.86 -6.71 8.48
CA THR A 56 -0.62 -7.63 7.36
C THR A 56 -1.88 -7.85 6.53
N ASN A 57 -1.75 -8.45 5.35
CA ASN A 57 -2.87 -8.78 4.46
C ASN A 57 -2.73 -10.21 3.89
N TYR A 58 -3.53 -10.52 2.87
CA TYR A 58 -3.55 -11.82 2.18
C TYR A 58 -2.20 -12.28 1.59
N SER A 59 -1.19 -11.41 1.48
CA SER A 59 0.18 -11.80 1.08
C SER A 59 0.99 -12.43 2.21
N TYR A 60 0.59 -12.24 3.47
CA TYR A 60 1.26 -12.86 4.61
C TYR A 60 1.03 -14.37 4.63
N SER A 61 2.09 -15.13 4.91
CA SER A 61 2.04 -16.57 5.12
C SER A 61 2.70 -16.93 6.44
N LEU A 62 1.92 -17.57 7.32
CA LEU A 62 2.43 -18.22 8.53
C LEU A 62 3.43 -19.33 8.17
N TRP A 63 3.17 -20.05 7.09
CA TRP A 63 3.93 -21.25 6.72
C TRP A 63 5.35 -20.98 6.23
N THR A 64 5.66 -19.73 5.91
CA THR A 64 7.01 -19.30 5.55
C THR A 64 7.78 -18.72 6.74
N GLN A 65 7.22 -18.74 7.96
CA GLN A 65 7.90 -18.33 9.19
C GLN A 65 8.77 -19.47 9.75
N PRO A 66 9.73 -19.20 10.65
CA PRO A 66 10.51 -20.23 11.32
C PRO A 66 9.64 -21.25 12.07
N ASP A 67 10.06 -22.51 12.11
CA ASP A 67 9.24 -23.60 12.69
C ASP A 67 8.82 -23.35 14.14
N ASP A 68 9.70 -22.79 14.97
CA ASP A 68 9.37 -22.45 16.36
C ASP A 68 8.29 -21.37 16.46
N PHE A 69 8.27 -20.42 15.53
CA PHE A 69 7.23 -19.40 15.45
C PHE A 69 5.89 -20.03 15.08
N VAL A 70 5.87 -20.85 14.03
CA VAL A 70 4.65 -21.53 13.58
C VAL A 70 4.09 -22.43 14.69
N LYS A 71 4.96 -23.20 15.36
CA LYS A 71 4.59 -24.05 16.48
C LYS A 71 3.92 -23.23 17.59
N GLN A 72 4.53 -22.11 18.00
CA GLN A 72 3.99 -21.28 19.07
C GLN A 72 2.65 -20.63 18.67
N ALA A 73 2.52 -20.15 17.42
CA ALA A 73 1.26 -19.61 16.91
C ALA A 73 0.13 -20.65 16.95
N LEU A 74 0.42 -21.88 16.49
CA LEU A 74 -0.53 -23.00 16.55
C LEU A 74 -0.87 -23.38 17.98
N ASP A 75 0.10 -23.50 18.89
CA ASP A 75 -0.16 -23.88 20.28
C ASP A 75 -1.06 -22.86 21.01
N ASN A 76 -0.87 -21.57 20.75
CA ASN A 76 -1.69 -20.50 21.33
C ASN A 76 -3.16 -20.59 20.88
N GLU A 77 -3.40 -20.79 19.58
CA GLU A 77 -4.75 -20.72 19.01
C GLU A 77 -5.49 -22.06 19.01
N MET A 78 -4.80 -23.17 18.69
CA MET A 78 -5.40 -24.51 18.71
C MET A 78 -5.79 -24.94 20.14
N GLY A 79 -5.08 -24.45 21.15
CA GLY A 79 -5.47 -24.64 22.56
C GLY A 79 -6.84 -24.06 22.88
N LEU A 80 -7.15 -22.86 22.36
CA LEU A 80 -8.47 -22.23 22.49
C LEU A 80 -9.54 -22.98 21.70
N LEU A 81 -9.24 -23.37 20.46
CA LEU A 81 -10.18 -24.14 19.62
C LEU A 81 -10.55 -25.49 20.29
N LYS A 82 -9.55 -26.22 20.78
CA LYS A 82 -9.75 -27.46 21.53
C LYS A 82 -10.58 -27.23 22.80
N ASN A 83 -10.33 -26.13 23.51
CA ASN A 83 -11.08 -25.75 24.71
C ASN A 83 -12.57 -25.45 24.41
N MET A 84 -12.86 -24.94 23.22
CA MET A 84 -14.21 -24.68 22.71
C MET A 84 -14.91 -25.93 22.16
N GLY A 85 -14.21 -27.06 22.04
CA GLY A 85 -14.77 -28.29 21.46
C GLY A 85 -14.77 -28.33 19.94
N VAL A 86 -13.97 -27.47 19.29
CA VAL A 86 -13.69 -27.56 17.86
C VAL A 86 -12.86 -28.82 17.60
N ASN A 87 -13.24 -29.58 16.59
CA ASN A 87 -12.58 -30.83 16.22
C ASN A 87 -11.99 -30.80 14.80
N THR A 88 -12.26 -29.75 14.03
CA THR A 88 -11.80 -29.59 12.65
C THR A 88 -11.55 -28.10 12.34
N ILE A 89 -10.48 -27.79 11.61
CA ILE A 89 -10.23 -26.46 11.04
C ILE A 89 -10.31 -26.48 9.52
N ARG A 90 -10.81 -25.39 8.93
CA ARG A 90 -10.73 -25.14 7.49
C ARG A 90 -9.56 -24.22 7.22
N VAL A 91 -8.62 -24.65 6.36
CA VAL A 91 -7.41 -23.89 6.02
C VAL A 91 -7.20 -23.90 4.52
N TYR A 92 -6.78 -22.77 3.95
CA TYR A 92 -6.39 -22.72 2.53
C TYR A 92 -5.17 -23.61 2.24
N ALA A 93 -5.13 -24.14 1.02
CA ALA A 93 -4.01 -24.91 0.50
C ALA A 93 -2.70 -24.12 0.63
N GLY A 94 -1.62 -24.83 0.98
CA GLY A 94 -0.31 -24.23 1.28
C GLY A 94 0.16 -24.48 2.71
N MET A 95 -0.69 -24.99 3.60
CA MET A 95 -0.30 -25.48 4.93
C MET A 95 0.54 -26.76 4.81
N PRO A 96 1.82 -26.76 5.19
CA PRO A 96 2.67 -27.95 5.08
C PRO A 96 2.12 -29.15 5.87
N LYS A 97 2.24 -30.36 5.30
CA LYS A 97 1.77 -31.62 5.91
C LYS A 97 2.17 -31.80 7.37
N LYS A 98 3.41 -31.45 7.71
CA LYS A 98 3.93 -31.54 9.09
C LYS A 98 3.09 -30.76 10.10
N TRP A 99 2.49 -29.65 9.69
CA TRP A 99 1.65 -28.84 10.57
C TRP A 99 0.23 -29.38 10.68
N ILE A 100 -0.30 -30.02 9.62
CA ILE A 100 -1.58 -30.75 9.69
C ILE A 100 -1.44 -31.88 10.71
N GLU A 101 -0.37 -32.67 10.58
CA GLU A 101 -0.05 -33.76 11.50
C GLU A 101 0.17 -33.23 12.93
N TYR A 102 0.89 -32.12 13.10
CA TYR A 102 1.12 -31.50 14.41
C TYR A 102 -0.20 -31.07 15.07
N VAL A 103 -1.07 -30.35 14.35
CA VAL A 103 -2.38 -29.92 14.86
C VAL A 103 -3.22 -31.13 15.27
N TYR A 104 -3.23 -32.19 14.48
CA TYR A 104 -3.97 -33.40 14.82
C TYR A 104 -3.36 -34.17 16.00
N VAL A 105 -2.06 -34.45 15.99
CA VAL A 105 -1.40 -35.26 17.03
C VAL A 105 -1.37 -34.54 18.37
N THR A 106 -1.14 -33.23 18.39
CA THR A 106 -1.01 -32.45 19.62
C THR A 106 -2.36 -31.97 20.14
N HIS A 107 -3.24 -31.51 19.25
CA HIS A 107 -4.50 -30.86 19.65
C HIS A 107 -5.74 -31.73 19.40
N GLY A 108 -5.66 -32.78 18.57
CA GLY A 108 -6.79 -33.65 18.25
C GLY A 108 -7.76 -33.04 17.23
N ILE A 109 -7.28 -32.05 16.46
CA ILE A 109 -8.08 -31.28 15.51
C ILE A 109 -7.71 -31.74 14.09
N HIS A 110 -8.71 -32.12 13.29
CA HIS A 110 -8.51 -32.48 11.90
C HIS A 110 -8.44 -31.24 11.00
N THR A 111 -7.94 -31.40 9.77
CA THR A 111 -7.86 -30.29 8.80
C THR A 111 -8.68 -30.60 7.56
N MET A 112 -9.56 -29.67 7.16
CA MET A 112 -10.11 -29.61 5.82
C MET A 112 -9.25 -28.68 4.97
N ILE A 113 -8.60 -29.22 3.94
CA ILE A 113 -7.76 -28.43 3.03
C ILE A 113 -8.59 -27.84 1.90
N ASN A 114 -8.54 -26.52 1.76
CA ASN A 114 -9.36 -25.75 0.84
C ASN A 114 -8.53 -25.12 -0.29
N HIS A 115 -8.83 -25.43 -1.55
CA HIS A 115 -8.21 -24.81 -2.71
C HIS A 115 -9.20 -23.92 -3.46
N SER A 116 -8.90 -22.63 -3.66
CA SER A 116 -9.82 -21.62 -4.21
C SER A 116 -10.34 -21.90 -5.63
N PHE A 117 -9.66 -22.78 -6.37
CA PHE A 117 -10.06 -23.28 -7.69
C PHE A 117 -10.41 -22.17 -8.69
N GLY A 118 -9.60 -21.10 -8.70
CA GLY A 118 -9.73 -19.95 -9.61
C GLY A 118 -10.67 -18.85 -9.13
N ARG A 119 -11.14 -18.86 -7.87
CA ARG A 119 -12.03 -17.80 -7.34
C ARG A 119 -11.41 -16.41 -7.40
N TYR A 120 -10.10 -16.31 -7.11
CA TYR A 120 -9.35 -15.05 -6.97
C TYR A 120 -8.37 -14.85 -8.14
N GLY A 121 -8.79 -15.22 -9.36
CA GLY A 121 -7.97 -15.09 -10.56
C GLY A 121 -6.89 -16.16 -10.73
N LEU A 122 -6.20 -16.10 -11.88
CA LEU A 122 -5.17 -17.05 -12.29
C LEU A 122 -4.07 -16.35 -13.09
N ASP A 123 -2.82 -16.78 -12.89
CA ASP A 123 -1.72 -16.41 -13.78
C ASP A 123 -1.81 -17.24 -15.07
N LEU A 124 -2.19 -16.59 -16.17
CA LEU A 124 -2.33 -17.22 -17.48
C LEU A 124 -1.35 -16.57 -18.47
N ASN A 125 -0.46 -17.38 -19.03
CA ASN A 125 0.47 -16.96 -20.08
C ASN A 125 1.36 -15.73 -19.72
N GLY A 126 1.71 -15.57 -18.44
CA GLY A 126 2.56 -14.48 -17.96
C GLY A 126 1.81 -13.20 -17.60
N ALA A 127 0.47 -13.25 -17.49
CA ALA A 127 -0.34 -12.16 -16.97
C ALA A 127 -1.35 -12.70 -15.96
N TYR A 128 -1.55 -11.96 -14.87
CA TYR A 128 -2.62 -12.23 -13.92
C TYR A 128 -3.97 -11.87 -14.53
N VAL A 129 -4.91 -12.81 -14.49
CA VAL A 129 -6.29 -12.64 -14.96
C VAL A 129 -7.20 -12.69 -13.74
N PRO A 130 -7.81 -11.56 -13.32
CA PRO A 130 -8.56 -11.49 -12.06
C PRO A 130 -9.86 -12.32 -12.07
N ASN A 131 -10.52 -12.41 -13.23
CA ASN A 131 -11.78 -13.14 -13.39
C ASN A 131 -11.57 -14.43 -14.19
N THR A 132 -11.87 -15.57 -13.59
CA THR A 132 -11.65 -16.89 -14.21
C THR A 132 -12.75 -17.23 -15.22
N GLU A 133 -12.35 -17.59 -16.44
CA GLU A 133 -13.24 -18.14 -17.46
C GLU A 133 -13.06 -19.66 -17.58
N TYR A 134 -13.94 -20.41 -16.91
CA TYR A 134 -13.87 -21.87 -16.78
C TYR A 134 -14.02 -22.63 -18.10
N SER A 135 -14.54 -22.00 -19.16
CA SER A 135 -14.60 -22.60 -20.49
C SER A 135 -13.27 -22.53 -21.27
N ASP A 136 -12.30 -21.71 -20.84
CA ASP A 136 -11.00 -21.58 -21.51
C ASP A 136 -10.14 -22.85 -21.32
N PRO A 137 -9.65 -23.49 -22.40
CA PRO A 137 -8.77 -24.66 -22.32
C PRO A 137 -7.52 -24.47 -21.46
N ASN A 138 -6.94 -23.26 -21.41
CA ASN A 138 -5.77 -22.96 -20.59
C ASN A 138 -6.13 -22.94 -19.10
N VAL A 139 -7.26 -22.31 -18.76
CA VAL A 139 -7.80 -22.31 -17.39
C VAL A 139 -8.04 -23.74 -16.93
N ARG A 140 -8.72 -24.54 -17.76
CA ARG A 140 -9.00 -25.95 -17.47
C ARG A 140 -7.73 -26.73 -17.18
N LYS A 141 -6.69 -26.59 -18.02
CA LYS A 141 -5.40 -27.25 -17.82
C LYS A 141 -4.74 -26.87 -16.49
N VAL A 142 -4.73 -25.57 -16.15
CA VAL A 142 -4.12 -25.08 -14.90
C VAL A 142 -4.88 -25.59 -13.68
N LEU A 143 -6.22 -25.51 -13.68
CA LEU A 143 -7.05 -25.90 -12.54
C LEU A 143 -7.08 -27.41 -12.32
N LEU A 144 -7.15 -28.22 -13.38
CA LEU A 144 -7.05 -29.68 -13.24
C LEU A 144 -5.70 -30.09 -12.68
N LYS A 145 -4.61 -29.47 -13.16
CA LYS A 145 -3.28 -29.72 -12.59
C LYS A 145 -3.23 -29.36 -11.11
N ALA A 146 -3.73 -28.19 -10.73
CA ALA A 146 -3.74 -27.74 -9.34
C ALA A 146 -4.53 -28.71 -8.42
N ALA A 147 -5.68 -29.21 -8.87
CA ALA A 147 -6.45 -30.20 -8.13
C ALA A 147 -5.70 -31.54 -7.98
N THR A 148 -5.07 -32.04 -9.05
CA THR A 148 -4.28 -33.29 -8.97
C THR A 148 -3.02 -33.13 -8.14
N ASP A 149 -2.35 -31.96 -8.20
CA ASP A 149 -1.19 -31.66 -7.36
C ASP A 149 -1.60 -31.66 -5.89
N LEU A 150 -2.74 -31.03 -5.55
CA LEU A 150 -3.30 -30.99 -4.19
C LEU A 150 -3.55 -32.41 -3.65
N ALA A 151 -4.27 -33.26 -4.40
CA ALA A 151 -4.52 -34.64 -3.97
C ALA A 151 -3.20 -35.42 -3.82
N THR A 152 -2.28 -35.28 -4.78
CA THR A 152 -0.97 -35.94 -4.72
C THR A 152 -0.16 -35.53 -3.50
N GLU A 153 -0.20 -34.23 -3.16
CA GLU A 153 0.54 -33.69 -2.04
C GLU A 153 0.00 -34.21 -0.72
N TYR A 154 -1.31 -34.22 -0.49
CA TYR A 154 -1.88 -34.42 0.85
C TYR A 154 -2.45 -35.82 1.14
N LYS A 155 -2.62 -36.71 0.16
CA LYS A 155 -3.33 -38.00 0.32
C LYS A 155 -2.90 -38.94 1.46
N ASP A 156 -1.66 -38.82 1.93
CA ASP A 156 -1.09 -39.66 3.00
C ASP A 156 -0.84 -38.86 4.30
N THR A 157 -1.53 -37.72 4.46
CA THR A 157 -1.32 -36.81 5.60
C THR A 157 -2.24 -37.19 6.76
N LYS A 158 -1.65 -37.58 7.89
CA LYS A 158 -2.42 -37.92 9.09
C LYS A 158 -3.16 -36.69 9.63
N GLY A 159 -4.44 -36.84 9.97
CA GLY A 159 -5.28 -35.74 10.44
C GLY A 159 -5.91 -34.88 9.34
N LEU A 160 -5.67 -35.19 8.06
CA LEU A 160 -6.48 -34.64 6.97
C LEU A 160 -7.89 -35.24 7.04
N LEU A 161 -8.93 -34.39 7.04
CA LEU A 161 -10.32 -34.84 7.06
C LEU A 161 -10.88 -35.03 5.65
N LEU A 162 -10.81 -33.99 4.83
CA LEU A 162 -11.38 -33.97 3.49
C LEU A 162 -10.79 -32.83 2.65
N PHE A 163 -10.96 -32.94 1.33
CA PHE A 163 -10.60 -31.87 0.39
C PHE A 163 -11.80 -31.00 0.06
N LEU A 164 -11.61 -29.69 0.04
CA LEU A 164 -12.60 -28.71 -0.41
C LEU A 164 -12.08 -27.99 -1.65
N LEU A 165 -12.82 -28.10 -2.76
CA LEU A 165 -12.58 -27.30 -3.96
C LEU A 165 -13.49 -26.07 -3.99
N GLY A 166 -12.91 -24.93 -4.32
CA GLY A 166 -13.62 -23.66 -4.48
C GLY A 166 -13.86 -22.90 -3.17
N ASN A 167 -14.26 -21.64 -3.34
CA ASN A 167 -14.79 -20.77 -2.30
C ASN A 167 -15.77 -19.79 -2.96
N GLU A 168 -17.05 -20.16 -3.07
CA GLU A 168 -18.08 -19.34 -3.71
C GLU A 168 -17.75 -18.92 -5.16
N ASN A 169 -17.19 -19.84 -5.94
CA ASN A 169 -16.82 -19.57 -7.33
C ASN A 169 -18.01 -19.12 -8.20
N ASN A 170 -19.24 -19.50 -7.81
CA ASN A 170 -20.47 -19.01 -8.42
C ASN A 170 -20.68 -17.50 -8.26
N TYR A 171 -20.26 -16.89 -7.16
CA TYR A 171 -20.28 -15.43 -6.99
C TYR A 171 -19.22 -14.73 -7.84
N GLY A 172 -18.06 -15.37 -8.05
CA GLY A 172 -17.03 -14.92 -9.00
C GLY A 172 -17.47 -14.89 -10.47
N LEU A 173 -18.67 -15.41 -10.79
CA LEU A 173 -19.28 -15.21 -12.11
C LEU A 173 -19.90 -13.82 -12.28
N PHE A 174 -20.08 -13.07 -11.18
CA PHE A 174 -20.74 -11.76 -11.11
C PHE A 174 -19.84 -10.66 -10.55
N TRP A 175 -19.02 -10.93 -9.53
CA TRP A 175 -18.17 -9.93 -8.89
C TRP A 175 -16.89 -9.68 -9.69
N ASP A 176 -16.45 -8.42 -9.72
CA ASP A 176 -15.27 -7.97 -10.47
C ASP A 176 -13.94 -8.03 -9.67
N GLY A 177 -13.92 -8.72 -8.52
CA GLY A 177 -12.73 -8.79 -7.66
C GLY A 177 -12.79 -9.78 -6.49
N ALA A 178 -11.85 -9.60 -5.56
CA ALA A 178 -11.67 -10.47 -4.39
C ALA A 178 -12.47 -10.01 -3.15
N GLU A 179 -12.81 -8.72 -3.04
CA GLU A 179 -13.67 -8.20 -1.96
C GLU A 179 -15.09 -8.75 -2.05
N THR A 180 -15.71 -8.99 -0.89
CA THR A 180 -17.10 -9.42 -0.79
C THR A 180 -18.03 -8.30 -1.26
N GLN A 181 -19.00 -8.64 -2.10
CA GLN A 181 -20.03 -7.72 -2.60
C GLN A 181 -21.42 -8.29 -2.32
N ASN A 182 -22.47 -7.56 -2.69
CA ASN A 182 -23.84 -8.05 -2.56
C ASN A 182 -24.05 -9.39 -3.28
N ILE A 183 -24.83 -10.28 -2.64
CA ILE A 183 -25.17 -11.60 -3.19
C ILE A 183 -25.94 -11.42 -4.52
N PRO A 184 -25.45 -11.97 -5.64
CA PRO A 184 -26.03 -11.73 -6.95
C PRO A 184 -27.35 -12.49 -7.17
N MET A 185 -28.21 -11.99 -8.07
CA MET A 185 -29.37 -12.71 -8.58
C MET A 185 -29.05 -13.38 -9.94
N PRO A 186 -29.51 -14.62 -10.21
CA PRO A 186 -29.16 -15.33 -11.45
C PRO A 186 -29.73 -14.66 -12.71
N GLU A 187 -28.88 -14.44 -13.73
CA GLU A 187 -29.28 -14.01 -15.08
C GLU A 187 -29.03 -15.11 -16.14
N ARG A 188 -29.67 -15.01 -17.33
CA ARG A 188 -29.56 -16.04 -18.39
C ARG A 188 -28.15 -16.24 -18.96
N VAL A 189 -27.26 -15.24 -18.87
CA VAL A 189 -25.88 -15.32 -19.40
C VAL A 189 -24.97 -16.11 -18.45
N THR A 190 -25.17 -15.99 -17.14
CA THR A 190 -24.34 -16.66 -16.13
C THR A 190 -24.61 -18.17 -16.05
N THR A 191 -25.77 -18.63 -16.52
CA THR A 191 -26.11 -20.07 -16.58
C THR A 191 -25.13 -20.89 -17.43
N LYS A 192 -24.65 -20.36 -18.58
CA LYS A 192 -23.70 -21.09 -19.44
C LYS A 192 -22.31 -21.19 -18.79
N ARG A 193 -21.85 -20.11 -18.16
CA ARG A 193 -20.57 -20.07 -17.44
C ARG A 193 -20.60 -21.02 -16.24
N ALA A 194 -21.72 -21.07 -15.51
CA ALA A 194 -21.95 -22.01 -14.42
C ALA A 194 -21.83 -23.48 -14.87
N VAL A 195 -22.44 -23.87 -15.99
CA VAL A 195 -22.30 -25.24 -16.53
C VAL A 195 -20.83 -25.59 -16.83
N ALA A 196 -20.08 -24.69 -17.47
CA ALA A 196 -18.66 -24.93 -17.76
C ALA A 196 -17.83 -25.09 -16.48
N MET A 197 -18.11 -24.26 -15.47
CA MET A 197 -17.49 -24.33 -14.15
C MET A 197 -17.76 -25.67 -13.46
N TYR A 198 -19.04 -26.03 -13.25
CA TYR A 198 -19.41 -27.26 -12.52
C TYR A 198 -18.94 -28.55 -13.21
N LYS A 199 -18.91 -28.59 -14.55
CA LYS A 199 -18.27 -29.69 -15.29
C LYS A 199 -16.79 -29.82 -14.95
N LEU A 200 -16.05 -28.71 -14.93
CA LEU A 200 -14.63 -28.73 -14.58
C LEU A 200 -14.40 -29.13 -13.11
N PHE A 201 -15.27 -28.69 -12.18
CA PHE A 201 -15.25 -29.14 -10.80
C PHE A 201 -15.39 -30.66 -10.71
N ASN A 202 -16.34 -31.25 -11.45
CA ASN A 202 -16.52 -32.70 -11.43
C ASN A 202 -15.34 -33.45 -12.06
N GLU A 203 -14.80 -32.96 -13.18
CA GLU A 203 -13.57 -33.51 -13.78
C GLU A 203 -12.38 -33.49 -12.79
N ALA A 204 -12.25 -32.41 -12.01
CA ALA A 204 -11.24 -32.32 -10.96
C ALA A 204 -11.50 -33.34 -9.83
N ALA A 205 -12.73 -33.47 -9.35
CA ALA A 205 -13.09 -34.45 -8.32
C ALA A 205 -12.78 -35.89 -8.78
N VAL A 206 -13.15 -36.25 -10.00
CA VAL A 206 -12.83 -37.57 -10.59
C VAL A 206 -11.31 -37.79 -10.64
N SER A 207 -10.56 -36.79 -11.08
CA SER A 207 -9.09 -36.88 -11.18
C SER A 207 -8.42 -37.00 -9.81
N MET A 208 -8.92 -36.28 -8.81
CA MET A 208 -8.44 -36.36 -7.43
C MET A 208 -8.74 -37.73 -6.81
N LYS A 209 -9.94 -38.29 -7.03
CA LYS A 209 -10.32 -39.63 -6.51
C LYS A 209 -9.48 -40.77 -7.07
N GLN A 210 -8.94 -40.61 -8.27
CA GLN A 210 -7.98 -41.57 -8.84
C GLN A 210 -6.64 -41.57 -8.08
N ILE A 211 -6.29 -40.46 -7.43
CA ILE A 211 -5.05 -40.29 -6.67
C ILE A 211 -5.27 -40.64 -5.18
N ASP A 212 -6.41 -40.24 -4.63
CA ASP A 212 -6.79 -40.47 -3.24
C ASP A 212 -8.26 -40.94 -3.12
N GLY A 213 -8.43 -42.20 -2.76
CA GLY A 213 -9.74 -42.79 -2.44
C GLY A 213 -10.05 -42.86 -0.94
N SER A 214 -9.19 -42.32 -0.07
CA SER A 214 -9.30 -42.43 1.38
C SER A 214 -10.01 -41.22 2.02
N HIS A 215 -9.96 -40.07 1.35
CA HIS A 215 -10.54 -38.81 1.82
C HIS A 215 -11.72 -38.36 0.95
N PRO A 216 -12.85 -37.92 1.54
CA PRO A 216 -13.95 -37.32 0.80
C PRO A 216 -13.54 -36.05 0.06
N ILE A 217 -14.23 -35.78 -1.05
CA ILE A 217 -14.10 -34.52 -1.80
C ILE A 217 -15.41 -33.75 -1.72
N ALA A 218 -15.31 -32.52 -1.24
CA ALA A 218 -16.36 -31.52 -1.20
C ALA A 218 -16.05 -30.38 -2.18
N PHE A 219 -17.08 -29.59 -2.53
CA PHE A 219 -16.90 -28.28 -3.14
C PHE A 219 -17.65 -27.22 -2.36
N CYS A 220 -17.19 -25.97 -2.40
CA CYS A 220 -17.84 -24.84 -1.74
C CYS A 220 -18.65 -23.98 -2.72
N ASN A 221 -19.97 -23.97 -2.54
CA ASN A 221 -20.89 -23.11 -3.27
C ASN A 221 -21.39 -21.94 -2.42
N GLY A 222 -21.59 -20.77 -3.01
CA GLY A 222 -22.31 -19.66 -2.38
C GLY A 222 -23.81 -19.94 -2.37
N ASP A 223 -24.35 -20.26 -1.20
CA ASP A 223 -25.73 -20.72 -0.98
C ASP A 223 -26.17 -21.83 -1.97
N LEU A 224 -27.48 -21.98 -2.23
CA LEU A 224 -28.10 -22.98 -3.11
C LEU A 224 -28.02 -22.64 -4.60
N MET A 225 -27.37 -21.54 -4.98
CA MET A 225 -27.42 -21.06 -6.35
C MET A 225 -26.94 -22.13 -7.34
N TYR A 226 -27.71 -22.36 -8.41
CA TYR A 226 -27.47 -23.38 -9.44
C TYR A 226 -27.54 -24.85 -8.97
N LEU A 227 -28.28 -25.15 -7.89
CA LEU A 227 -28.43 -26.52 -7.37
C LEU A 227 -28.88 -27.54 -8.43
N ASP A 228 -29.73 -27.14 -9.37
CA ASP A 228 -30.18 -27.96 -10.49
C ASP A 228 -29.04 -28.35 -11.46
N ILE A 229 -28.15 -27.39 -11.75
CA ILE A 229 -26.95 -27.62 -12.59
C ILE A 229 -25.94 -28.47 -11.82
N ILE A 230 -25.72 -28.16 -10.54
CA ILE A 230 -24.84 -28.92 -9.65
C ILE A 230 -25.26 -30.38 -9.60
N ALA A 231 -26.56 -30.65 -9.38
CA ALA A 231 -27.06 -32.00 -9.27
C ALA A 231 -26.83 -32.82 -10.56
N LYS A 232 -26.84 -32.16 -11.70
CA LYS A 232 -26.60 -32.77 -13.00
C LYS A 232 -25.11 -32.93 -13.34
N GLU A 233 -24.31 -31.89 -13.12
CA GLU A 233 -22.95 -31.78 -13.65
C GLU A 233 -21.88 -32.19 -12.63
N CYS A 234 -22.21 -32.31 -11.34
CA CYS A 234 -21.30 -32.68 -10.24
C CYS A 234 -21.66 -33.99 -9.51
N PRO A 235 -21.89 -35.13 -10.18
CA PRO A 235 -22.29 -36.37 -9.50
C PRO A 235 -21.20 -36.99 -8.59
N ASP A 236 -19.91 -36.72 -8.86
CA ASP A 236 -18.78 -37.43 -8.24
C ASP A 236 -18.30 -36.83 -6.92
N PHE A 237 -18.82 -35.68 -6.49
CA PHE A 237 -18.53 -35.15 -5.15
C PHE A 237 -19.22 -35.96 -4.05
N ASP A 238 -18.58 -36.05 -2.89
CA ASP A 238 -19.09 -36.79 -1.73
C ASP A 238 -20.00 -35.93 -0.86
N ILE A 239 -19.72 -34.62 -0.80
CA ILE A 239 -20.35 -33.67 0.12
C ILE A 239 -20.72 -32.40 -0.64
N PHE A 240 -21.95 -31.91 -0.41
CA PHE A 240 -22.36 -30.56 -0.80
C PHE A 240 -21.92 -29.59 0.29
N ALA A 241 -20.82 -28.87 0.07
CA ALA A 241 -20.40 -27.83 1.00
C ALA A 241 -20.79 -26.43 0.52
N THR A 242 -21.17 -25.56 1.44
CA THR A 242 -21.71 -24.25 1.07
C THR A 242 -21.41 -23.18 2.11
N ASN A 243 -21.12 -21.96 1.63
CA ASN A 243 -21.07 -20.76 2.43
C ASN A 243 -22.47 -20.13 2.46
N VAL A 244 -22.99 -19.84 3.66
CA VAL A 244 -24.39 -19.41 3.84
C VAL A 244 -24.50 -18.33 4.91
N TYR A 245 -25.14 -17.22 4.55
CA TYR A 245 -25.41 -16.07 5.43
C TYR A 245 -26.89 -15.70 5.36
N ARG A 246 -27.77 -16.54 5.90
CA ARG A 246 -29.23 -16.34 5.88
C ARG A 246 -29.78 -15.75 7.18
N GLY A 247 -28.92 -15.47 8.15
CA GLY A 247 -29.31 -14.97 9.47
C GLY A 247 -29.61 -16.12 10.44
N VAL A 248 -30.70 -16.00 11.21
CA VAL A 248 -31.00 -16.92 12.33
C VAL A 248 -31.29 -18.38 11.93
N SER A 249 -31.57 -18.64 10.65
CA SER A 249 -31.90 -19.98 10.14
C SER A 249 -31.42 -20.18 8.71
N PHE A 250 -31.13 -21.43 8.35
CA PHE A 250 -30.80 -21.84 6.98
C PHE A 250 -32.04 -22.01 6.09
N GLY A 251 -33.24 -21.93 6.66
CA GLY A 251 -34.51 -22.04 5.93
C GLY A 251 -34.72 -23.43 5.35
N ASP A 252 -34.96 -23.51 4.05
CA ASP A 252 -35.28 -24.76 3.34
C ASP A 252 -34.05 -25.50 2.77
N LEU A 253 -32.83 -25.04 3.08
CA LEU A 253 -31.58 -25.51 2.49
C LEU A 253 -31.41 -27.03 2.57
N PHE A 254 -31.55 -27.59 3.77
CA PHE A 254 -31.37 -29.03 3.98
C PHE A 254 -32.36 -29.86 3.17
N GLU A 255 -33.61 -29.42 3.12
CA GLU A 255 -34.70 -30.08 2.38
C GLU A 255 -34.49 -29.98 0.87
N GLN A 256 -34.08 -28.82 0.36
CA GLN A 256 -33.79 -28.64 -1.06
C GLN A 256 -32.62 -29.51 -1.52
N VAL A 257 -31.50 -29.52 -0.78
CA VAL A 257 -30.35 -30.36 -1.13
C VAL A 257 -30.72 -31.84 -1.09
N LYS A 258 -31.44 -32.29 -0.06
CA LYS A 258 -31.91 -33.68 0.05
C LYS A 258 -32.76 -34.09 -1.15
N LYS A 259 -33.69 -33.23 -1.58
CA LYS A 259 -34.61 -33.52 -2.68
C LYS A 259 -33.98 -33.45 -4.07
N GLN A 260 -33.06 -32.50 -4.29
CA GLN A 260 -32.54 -32.20 -5.63
C GLN A 260 -31.18 -32.84 -5.92
N TYR A 261 -30.28 -32.90 -4.94
CA TYR A 261 -28.92 -33.40 -5.13
C TYR A 261 -28.61 -34.69 -4.37
N GLY A 262 -29.19 -34.87 -3.18
CA GLY A 262 -29.09 -36.10 -2.39
C GLY A 262 -27.75 -36.33 -1.68
N LYS A 263 -26.83 -35.35 -1.70
CA LYS A 263 -25.55 -35.39 -0.95
C LYS A 263 -25.73 -34.82 0.46
N PRO A 264 -24.89 -35.23 1.44
CA PRO A 264 -24.84 -34.57 2.75
C PRO A 264 -24.42 -33.11 2.63
N VAL A 265 -24.93 -32.29 3.56
CA VAL A 265 -24.67 -30.86 3.69
C VAL A 265 -23.60 -30.63 4.76
N LEU A 266 -22.56 -29.88 4.38
CA LEU A 266 -21.53 -29.36 5.26
C LEU A 266 -21.44 -27.84 5.08
N PHE A 267 -21.65 -27.03 6.11
CA PHE A 267 -21.48 -25.59 5.93
C PHE A 267 -19.99 -25.26 5.91
N ALA A 268 -19.48 -24.82 4.77
CA ALA A 268 -18.08 -24.47 4.63
C ALA A 268 -17.76 -23.13 5.32
N GLU A 269 -18.71 -22.20 5.39
CA GLU A 269 -18.74 -20.97 6.19
C GLU A 269 -20.20 -20.59 6.55
N PHE A 270 -20.41 -20.08 7.75
CA PHE A 270 -21.63 -19.38 8.18
C PHE A 270 -21.32 -18.57 9.45
N GLY A 271 -22.13 -17.56 9.76
CA GLY A 271 -21.99 -16.79 11.00
C GLY A 271 -22.50 -15.37 10.90
N ALA A 272 -22.04 -14.52 11.80
CA ALA A 272 -22.40 -13.12 11.92
C ALA A 272 -21.19 -12.29 12.34
N ASP A 273 -21.13 -11.03 11.91
CA ASP A 273 -20.18 -10.09 12.46
C ASP A 273 -20.60 -9.63 13.86
N ALA A 274 -19.62 -9.11 14.60
CA ALA A 274 -19.78 -8.61 15.95
C ALA A 274 -19.86 -7.07 15.97
N TYR A 275 -20.37 -6.44 14.93
CA TYR A 275 -20.56 -5.00 14.87
C TYR A 275 -22.02 -4.68 14.57
N ASN A 276 -22.48 -3.50 14.98
CA ASN A 276 -23.83 -3.04 14.70
C ASN A 276 -23.73 -1.78 13.85
N ALA A 277 -24.11 -1.89 12.58
CA ALA A 277 -24.00 -0.79 11.62
C ALA A 277 -24.90 0.42 11.94
N ILE A 278 -25.96 0.23 12.74
CA ILE A 278 -26.88 1.31 13.14
C ILE A 278 -26.34 2.07 14.35
N THR A 279 -25.95 1.36 15.41
CA THR A 279 -25.45 1.99 16.64
C THR A 279 -23.98 2.37 16.56
N ASN A 280 -23.27 1.86 15.55
CA ASN A 280 -21.85 2.05 15.31
C ASN A 280 -20.99 1.59 16.50
N GLN A 281 -21.31 0.41 17.03
CA GLN A 281 -20.65 -0.19 18.19
C GLN A 281 -20.51 -1.70 18.00
N GLU A 282 -19.51 -2.28 18.67
CA GLU A 282 -19.37 -3.74 18.75
C GLU A 282 -20.58 -4.39 19.44
N ASP A 283 -21.17 -5.40 18.80
CA ASP A 283 -22.36 -6.14 19.24
C ASP A 283 -22.10 -7.66 19.26
N GLN A 284 -21.28 -8.08 20.21
CA GLN A 284 -20.95 -9.51 20.42
C GLN A 284 -22.18 -10.36 20.80
N THR A 285 -23.23 -9.74 21.37
CA THR A 285 -24.44 -10.45 21.81
C THR A 285 -25.29 -10.88 20.62
N SER A 286 -25.39 -10.04 19.58
CA SER A 286 -26.07 -10.41 18.34
C SER A 286 -25.32 -11.49 17.57
N GLN A 287 -23.99 -11.42 17.51
CA GLN A 287 -23.17 -12.51 16.93
C GLN A 287 -23.48 -13.85 17.60
N ALA A 288 -23.47 -13.90 18.94
CA ALA A 288 -23.76 -15.11 19.69
C ALA A 288 -25.18 -15.64 19.47
N TYR A 289 -26.16 -14.76 19.26
CA TYR A 289 -27.56 -15.13 19.00
C TYR A 289 -27.74 -15.87 17.67
N TYR A 290 -27.13 -15.37 16.59
CA TYR A 290 -27.21 -16.03 15.28
C TYR A 290 -26.51 -17.38 15.32
N LEU A 291 -25.25 -17.41 15.80
CA LEU A 291 -24.46 -18.64 15.85
C LEU A 291 -25.09 -19.74 16.72
N LEU A 292 -25.70 -19.39 17.85
CA LEU A 292 -26.42 -20.37 18.69
C LEU A 292 -27.58 -21.02 17.92
N SER A 293 -28.32 -20.21 17.15
CA SER A 293 -29.49 -20.65 16.40
C SER A 293 -29.10 -21.49 15.18
N GLU A 294 -28.05 -21.07 14.47
CA GLU A 294 -27.48 -21.78 13.33
C GLU A 294 -26.96 -23.16 13.76
N TRP A 295 -26.15 -23.25 14.83
CA TRP A 295 -25.66 -24.54 15.33
C TRP A 295 -26.78 -25.44 15.86
N LYS A 296 -27.81 -24.88 16.49
CA LYS A 296 -29.02 -25.63 16.88
C LYS A 296 -29.64 -26.30 15.66
N GLU A 297 -29.77 -25.58 14.55
CA GLU A 297 -30.36 -26.09 13.32
C GLU A 297 -29.50 -27.16 12.64
N ILE A 298 -28.17 -26.99 12.62
CA ILE A 298 -27.22 -28.00 12.13
C ILE A 298 -27.41 -29.30 12.91
N TYR A 299 -27.40 -29.23 14.25
CA TYR A 299 -27.51 -30.42 15.08
C TYR A 299 -28.89 -31.09 14.92
N GLN A 300 -29.98 -30.33 14.83
CA GLN A 300 -31.31 -30.89 14.61
C GLN A 300 -31.47 -31.57 13.23
N ASN A 301 -30.64 -31.22 12.24
CA ASN A 301 -30.64 -31.84 10.92
C ASN A 301 -29.62 -32.97 10.76
N ALA A 302 -28.90 -33.34 11.83
CA ALA A 302 -28.03 -34.51 11.82
C ALA A 302 -28.84 -35.82 11.72
N ALA A 303 -28.18 -36.87 11.23
CA ALA A 303 -28.79 -38.19 11.05
C ALA A 303 -29.40 -38.75 12.34
N GLY A 304 -30.60 -39.36 12.25
CA GLY A 304 -31.33 -39.90 13.40
C GLY A 304 -32.18 -38.91 14.21
N LEU A 305 -32.19 -37.61 13.85
CA LEU A 305 -32.91 -36.55 14.59
C LEU A 305 -34.17 -36.03 13.88
N GLY A 306 -34.70 -36.77 12.90
CA GLY A 306 -36.08 -36.61 12.41
C GLY A 306 -36.36 -35.42 11.49
N LYS A 307 -35.44 -34.48 11.27
CA LYS A 307 -35.53 -33.47 10.19
C LYS A 307 -35.00 -34.01 8.85
N ALA A 308 -34.27 -33.20 8.08
CA ALA A 308 -33.70 -33.60 6.79
C ALA A 308 -32.65 -34.72 6.92
N GLN A 309 -31.97 -34.83 8.07
CA GLN A 309 -31.03 -35.92 8.39
C GLN A 309 -29.85 -36.02 7.40
N ASN A 310 -29.42 -34.88 6.85
CA ASN A 310 -28.31 -34.80 5.91
C ASN A 310 -27.22 -33.81 6.36
N ALA A 311 -27.30 -33.21 7.55
CA ALA A 311 -26.26 -32.33 8.07
C ALA A 311 -25.11 -33.15 8.69
N ILE A 312 -23.89 -32.92 8.22
CA ILE A 312 -22.67 -33.55 8.77
C ILE A 312 -21.77 -32.57 9.56
N GLY A 313 -22.25 -31.35 9.77
CA GLY A 313 -21.60 -30.31 10.58
C GLY A 313 -21.39 -29.01 9.80
N GLY A 314 -20.44 -28.19 10.25
CA GLY A 314 -20.09 -26.96 9.56
C GLY A 314 -18.92 -26.22 10.17
N PHE A 315 -18.53 -25.09 9.56
CA PHE A 315 -17.44 -24.23 10.01
C PHE A 315 -17.95 -22.83 10.30
N THR A 316 -17.78 -22.39 11.56
CA THR A 316 -18.09 -21.00 11.95
C THR A 316 -17.10 -20.05 11.30
N PHE A 317 -17.60 -18.98 10.67
CA PHE A 317 -16.81 -17.91 10.09
C PHE A 317 -16.85 -16.68 11.01
N GLN A 318 -15.74 -16.27 11.62
CA GLN A 318 -14.43 -16.96 11.65
C GLN A 318 -13.76 -16.87 13.03
N PHE A 319 -12.58 -17.49 13.19
CA PHE A 319 -11.98 -17.58 14.52
C PHE A 319 -11.53 -16.21 15.08
N SER A 320 -10.84 -15.41 14.27
CA SER A 320 -10.31 -14.11 14.68
C SER A 320 -10.64 -13.00 13.68
N ASP A 321 -10.63 -11.75 14.12
CA ASP A 321 -10.94 -10.59 13.27
C ASP A 321 -10.02 -10.46 12.05
N GLY A 322 -10.56 -10.08 10.90
CA GLY A 322 -9.81 -9.93 9.66
C GLY A 322 -9.52 -8.47 9.33
N TRP A 323 -8.55 -7.83 9.99
CA TRP A 323 -8.16 -6.40 9.86
C TRP A 323 -7.66 -5.95 8.46
N TRP A 324 -7.79 -6.83 7.48
CA TRP A 324 -7.44 -6.58 6.08
C TRP A 324 -8.62 -6.83 5.15
N LYS A 325 -9.79 -7.26 5.66
CA LYS A 325 -10.88 -7.72 4.80
C LYS A 325 -11.56 -6.56 4.07
N TYR A 326 -11.50 -5.34 4.61
CA TYR A 326 -11.92 -4.14 3.91
C TYR A 326 -10.71 -3.39 3.34
N GLY A 327 -10.76 -2.99 2.07
CA GLY A 327 -9.67 -2.27 1.39
C GLY A 327 -8.46 -3.13 1.01
N GLN A 328 -8.26 -4.30 1.64
CA GLN A 328 -7.28 -5.37 1.35
C GLN A 328 -5.79 -5.03 1.40
N THR A 329 -5.41 -3.81 1.03
CA THR A 329 -4.03 -3.32 0.96
C THR A 329 -3.89 -1.93 1.60
N SER A 330 -4.95 -1.41 2.20
CA SER A 330 -4.98 -0.11 2.86
C SER A 330 -5.56 -0.25 4.27
N TYR A 331 -5.22 0.70 5.15
CA TYR A 331 -5.72 0.75 6.53
C TYR A 331 -5.49 -0.52 7.38
N LEU A 332 -4.45 -1.31 7.06
CA LEU A 332 -4.18 -2.61 7.71
C LEU A 332 -3.88 -2.52 9.24
N ASP A 333 -3.62 -1.32 9.76
CA ASP A 333 -3.38 -1.02 11.17
C ASP A 333 -4.60 -0.39 11.88
N VAL A 334 -5.75 -0.36 11.21
CA VAL A 334 -7.03 0.17 11.68
C VAL A 334 -8.07 -0.95 11.56
N HIS A 335 -8.86 -1.15 12.61
CA HIS A 335 -9.99 -2.07 12.54
C HIS A 335 -11.17 -1.34 11.91
N ASP A 336 -11.41 -1.59 10.63
CA ASP A 336 -12.37 -0.84 9.84
C ASP A 336 -13.82 -1.20 10.21
N THR A 337 -14.69 -0.20 10.22
CA THR A 337 -16.11 -0.31 10.63
C THR A 337 -17.08 -0.12 9.47
N ALA A 338 -16.59 -0.17 8.22
CA ALA A 338 -17.41 -0.13 7.03
C ALA A 338 -18.12 -1.46 6.80
N ALA A 339 -19.43 -1.38 6.59
CA ALA A 339 -20.22 -2.49 6.10
C ALA A 339 -20.14 -2.52 4.56
N SER A 340 -19.55 -3.57 3.99
CA SER A 340 -19.31 -3.66 2.54
C SER A 340 -20.50 -4.21 1.76
N TRP A 341 -21.45 -4.90 2.42
CA TRP A 341 -22.65 -5.44 1.80
C TRP A 341 -23.85 -5.47 2.75
N ALA A 342 -25.06 -5.63 2.20
CA ALA A 342 -26.33 -5.62 2.92
C ALA A 342 -26.93 -7.03 3.03
N ASN A 343 -27.51 -7.35 4.20
CA ASN A 343 -28.18 -8.61 4.43
C ASN A 343 -29.38 -8.50 5.37
N GLY A 344 -30.59 -8.65 4.80
CA GLY A 344 -31.85 -8.60 5.54
C GLY A 344 -32.12 -9.78 6.49
N GLY A 345 -31.31 -10.85 6.44
CA GLY A 345 -31.37 -11.96 7.40
C GLY A 345 -30.90 -11.56 8.81
N TYR A 346 -30.07 -10.51 8.90
CA TYR A 346 -29.47 -10.02 10.15
C TYR A 346 -30.28 -8.84 10.70
N ILE A 347 -31.50 -9.13 11.13
CA ILE A 347 -32.55 -8.16 11.47
C ILE A 347 -32.21 -7.18 12.61
N ARG A 348 -31.16 -7.42 13.39
CA ARG A 348 -30.82 -6.61 14.57
C ARG A 348 -30.12 -5.29 14.25
N ASP A 349 -29.53 -5.19 13.07
CA ASP A 349 -28.85 -3.98 12.59
C ASP A 349 -29.08 -3.71 11.09
N PHE A 350 -30.07 -4.39 10.50
CA PHE A 350 -30.47 -4.17 9.12
C PHE A 350 -31.39 -2.95 8.99
N GLU A 351 -31.02 -2.03 8.10
CA GLU A 351 -31.88 -0.95 7.63
C GLU A 351 -32.01 -1.04 6.10
N GLN A 352 -33.23 -0.92 5.57
CA GLN A 352 -33.47 -1.05 4.13
C GLN A 352 -32.66 -0.01 3.34
N GLY A 353 -31.85 -0.48 2.40
CA GLY A 353 -30.98 0.37 1.57
C GLY A 353 -29.66 0.77 2.24
N GLN A 354 -29.33 0.20 3.41
CA GLN A 354 -28.01 0.30 4.03
C GLN A 354 -27.31 -1.07 4.06
N ASN A 355 -25.98 -1.03 4.03
CA ASN A 355 -25.15 -2.20 4.32
C ASN A 355 -25.05 -2.40 5.83
N ASN A 356 -24.96 -3.66 6.27
CA ASN A 356 -24.86 -4.02 7.68
C ASN A 356 -23.85 -5.14 7.97
N MET A 357 -23.14 -5.66 6.97
CA MET A 357 -22.16 -6.73 7.19
C MET A 357 -20.74 -6.16 7.25
N ASN A 358 -20.16 -6.12 8.45
CA ASN A 358 -18.82 -5.61 8.72
C ASN A 358 -17.75 -6.70 8.60
N GLU A 359 -17.11 -6.81 7.43
CA GLU A 359 -16.18 -7.90 7.08
C GLU A 359 -15.03 -8.13 8.07
N GLU A 360 -14.49 -7.07 8.68
CA GLU A 360 -13.38 -7.21 9.62
C GLU A 360 -13.81 -7.74 11.00
N TRP A 361 -15.12 -7.79 11.28
CA TRP A 361 -15.70 -8.05 12.60
C TRP A 361 -16.35 -9.45 12.72
N PHE A 362 -16.17 -10.34 11.74
CA PHE A 362 -16.64 -11.72 11.79
C PHE A 362 -15.93 -12.63 12.80
N GLY A 363 -14.83 -12.17 13.42
CA GLY A 363 -14.12 -12.95 14.42
C GLY A 363 -15.00 -13.27 15.63
N ILE A 364 -14.99 -14.52 16.11
CA ILE A 364 -15.52 -14.84 17.45
C ILE A 364 -14.52 -14.52 18.56
N CYS A 365 -13.30 -14.13 18.19
CA CYS A 365 -12.26 -13.60 19.06
C CYS A 365 -11.72 -12.28 18.49
N ALA A 366 -11.61 -11.25 19.33
CA ALA A 366 -10.94 -10.00 18.98
C ALA A 366 -9.42 -10.16 19.00
N LYS A 367 -8.69 -9.42 18.15
CA LYS A 367 -7.22 -9.42 18.13
C LYS A 367 -6.65 -8.31 19.01
N GLY A 368 -5.68 -8.68 19.86
CA GLY A 368 -4.81 -7.72 20.54
C GLY A 368 -3.70 -7.17 19.64
N PRO A 369 -2.94 -6.17 20.14
CA PRO A 369 -1.78 -5.63 19.43
C PRO A 369 -0.76 -6.72 19.09
N THR A 370 -0.18 -6.64 17.89
CA THR A 370 0.92 -7.51 17.48
C THR A 370 2.21 -7.07 18.15
N ASN A 371 2.91 -7.99 18.80
CA ASN A 371 4.18 -7.72 19.47
C ASN A 371 5.37 -7.74 18.48
N GLU A 372 6.55 -7.33 18.96
CA GLU A 372 7.78 -7.24 18.15
C GLU A 372 8.20 -8.55 17.47
N LYS A 373 7.75 -9.70 17.99
CA LYS A 373 8.02 -11.02 17.41
C LYS A 373 7.00 -11.42 16.35
N GLY A 374 5.91 -10.66 16.18
CA GLY A 374 4.83 -10.96 15.24
C GLY A 374 3.68 -11.78 15.82
N PHE A 375 3.63 -11.99 17.15
CA PHE A 375 2.50 -12.67 17.81
C PHE A 375 1.48 -11.67 18.35
N TYR A 376 0.23 -12.10 18.48
CA TYR A 376 -0.84 -11.37 19.15
C TYR A 376 -1.60 -12.29 20.11
N GLU A 377 -2.32 -11.70 21.03
CA GLU A 377 -3.24 -12.39 21.94
C GLU A 377 -4.68 -12.28 21.40
N LEU A 378 -5.47 -13.33 21.57
CA LEU A 378 -6.88 -13.34 21.19
C LEU A 378 -7.77 -13.17 22.43
N TYR A 379 -8.83 -12.39 22.26
CA TYR A 379 -9.80 -12.06 23.30
C TYR A 379 -11.17 -12.63 22.91
N PRO A 380 -11.60 -13.75 23.52
CA PRO A 380 -12.88 -14.39 23.21
C PRO A 380 -14.08 -13.46 23.34
N ARG A 381 -14.98 -13.49 22.35
CA ARG A 381 -16.28 -12.82 22.41
C ARG A 381 -17.36 -13.73 23.01
N SER A 382 -18.54 -13.17 23.23
CA SER A 382 -19.73 -13.89 23.71
C SER A 382 -19.99 -15.18 22.90
N ALA A 383 -19.81 -15.15 21.59
CA ALA A 383 -19.97 -16.31 20.71
C ALA A 383 -19.06 -17.49 21.07
N TYR A 384 -17.79 -17.25 21.41
CA TYR A 384 -16.86 -18.31 21.83
C TYR A 384 -17.40 -19.11 23.02
N TYR A 385 -17.89 -18.43 24.05
CA TYR A 385 -18.42 -19.09 25.25
C TYR A 385 -19.72 -19.84 24.98
N VAL A 386 -20.58 -19.30 24.11
CA VAL A 386 -21.82 -19.98 23.70
C VAL A 386 -21.52 -21.25 22.91
N LEU A 387 -20.61 -21.18 21.94
CA LEU A 387 -20.21 -22.34 21.14
C LEU A 387 -19.48 -23.40 21.96
N LYS A 388 -18.68 -22.97 22.95
CA LYS A 388 -18.05 -23.87 23.92
C LYS A 388 -19.07 -24.73 24.68
N GLU A 389 -20.22 -24.17 25.02
CA GLU A 389 -21.30 -24.94 25.63
C GLU A 389 -22.05 -25.78 24.58
N ALA A 390 -22.35 -25.22 23.41
CA ALA A 390 -23.04 -25.94 22.33
C ALA A 390 -22.30 -27.22 21.88
N HIS A 391 -20.98 -27.15 21.72
CA HIS A 391 -20.16 -28.26 21.24
C HIS A 391 -19.94 -29.39 22.26
N LYS A 392 -20.40 -29.24 23.50
CA LYS A 392 -20.42 -30.37 24.46
C LYS A 392 -21.48 -31.41 24.13
N LEU A 393 -22.54 -31.02 23.39
CA LEU A 393 -23.55 -31.97 22.96
C LEU A 393 -23.05 -32.76 21.74
N ASN A 394 -23.12 -34.09 21.83
CA ASN A 394 -22.90 -34.98 20.69
C ASN A 394 -24.26 -35.39 20.10
N PRO A 395 -24.61 -34.96 18.87
CA PRO A 395 -25.91 -35.28 18.26
C PRO A 395 -26.10 -36.77 17.99
N TYR A 396 -25.02 -37.55 17.95
CA TYR A 396 -25.02 -38.99 17.71
C TYR A 396 -24.99 -39.83 19.00
N ALA A 397 -24.99 -39.19 20.18
CA ALA A 397 -25.00 -39.93 21.44
C ALA A 397 -26.30 -40.74 21.60
N PRO A 398 -26.23 -41.96 22.20
CA PRO A 398 -27.42 -42.76 22.47
C PRO A 398 -28.47 -41.97 23.27
N ASN A 399 -29.74 -42.06 22.85
CA ASN A 399 -30.89 -41.32 23.41
C ASN A 399 -30.98 -39.82 23.09
N THR A 400 -30.12 -39.28 22.20
CA THR A 400 -30.31 -37.91 21.69
C THR A 400 -31.53 -37.87 20.79
N THR A 401 -32.43 -36.92 21.03
CA THR A 401 -33.65 -36.71 20.22
C THR A 401 -33.73 -35.26 19.75
N ALA A 402 -34.51 -34.99 18.70
CA ALA A 402 -34.70 -33.62 18.19
C ALA A 402 -35.17 -32.63 19.27
N LEU A 403 -36.09 -33.07 20.14
CA LEU A 403 -36.57 -32.31 21.30
C LEU A 403 -35.48 -32.12 22.35
N GLY A 404 -34.66 -33.15 22.61
CA GLY A 404 -33.52 -33.07 23.52
C GLY A 404 -32.47 -32.05 23.07
N VAL A 405 -32.14 -32.01 21.77
CA VAL A 405 -31.27 -30.97 21.19
C VAL A 405 -31.89 -29.59 21.38
N GLY A 406 -33.19 -29.46 21.11
CA GLY A 406 -33.94 -28.22 21.34
C GLY A 406 -33.78 -27.69 22.76
N ASN A 407 -34.15 -28.52 23.74
CA ASN A 407 -34.07 -28.19 25.16
C ASN A 407 -32.64 -27.91 25.63
N TYR A 408 -31.64 -28.61 25.10
CA TYR A 408 -30.23 -28.38 25.45
C TYR A 408 -29.79 -26.96 25.04
N PHE A 409 -30.04 -26.59 23.78
CA PHE A 409 -29.66 -25.27 23.27
C PHE A 409 -30.45 -24.14 23.94
N ASP A 410 -31.72 -24.35 24.28
CA ASP A 410 -32.55 -23.35 24.98
C ASP A 410 -32.04 -23.05 26.40
N ASN A 411 -31.26 -23.95 27.00
CA ASN A 411 -30.63 -23.73 28.30
C ASN A 411 -29.31 -22.93 28.23
N ILE A 412 -28.72 -22.75 27.05
CA ILE A 412 -27.47 -22.00 26.88
C ILE A 412 -27.76 -20.49 27.02
N GLN A 413 -27.25 -19.87 28.08
CA GLN A 413 -27.50 -18.46 28.39
C GLN A 413 -26.50 -17.54 27.69
N ILE A 414 -26.96 -16.81 26.65
CA ILE A 414 -26.16 -15.80 25.94
C ILE A 414 -25.67 -14.69 26.88
N MET A 415 -26.50 -14.30 27.86
CA MET A 415 -26.13 -13.22 28.79
C MET A 415 -24.98 -13.62 29.70
N ASP A 416 -24.93 -14.88 30.17
CA ASP A 416 -23.81 -15.38 30.97
C ASP A 416 -22.50 -15.40 30.17
N ALA A 417 -22.58 -15.81 28.90
CA ALA A 417 -21.46 -15.72 27.98
C ALA A 417 -21.00 -14.28 27.74
N THR A 418 -21.95 -13.36 27.60
CA THR A 418 -21.68 -11.92 27.45
C THR A 418 -20.99 -11.34 28.69
N LEU A 419 -21.44 -11.71 29.89
CA LEU A 419 -20.80 -11.27 31.14
C LEU A 419 -19.36 -11.76 31.28
N ARG A 420 -19.05 -12.98 30.79
CA ARG A 420 -17.66 -13.48 30.75
C ARG A 420 -16.80 -12.70 29.76
N ALA A 421 -17.28 -12.52 28.53
CA ALA A 421 -16.57 -11.80 27.47
C ALA A 421 -16.29 -10.32 27.80
N ARG A 422 -17.04 -9.70 28.73
CA ARG A 422 -16.72 -8.36 29.23
C ARG A 422 -15.34 -8.29 29.89
N GLY A 423 -14.87 -9.37 30.51
CA GLY A 423 -13.52 -9.43 31.09
C GLY A 423 -12.45 -9.33 30.01
N ASP A 424 -12.59 -10.11 28.94
CA ASP A 424 -11.68 -10.08 27.78
C ASP A 424 -11.73 -8.73 27.06
N LYS A 425 -12.93 -8.18 26.86
CA LYS A 425 -13.07 -6.83 26.29
C LYS A 425 -12.39 -5.77 27.15
N ALA A 426 -12.59 -5.78 28.46
CA ALA A 426 -11.93 -4.85 29.37
C ALA A 426 -10.39 -5.01 29.36
N ALA A 427 -9.88 -6.23 29.23
CA ALA A 427 -8.45 -6.50 29.11
C ALA A 427 -7.88 -5.97 27.78
N LEU A 428 -8.61 -6.15 26.67
CA LEU A 428 -8.26 -5.58 25.37
C LEU A 428 -8.26 -4.05 25.41
N ASP A 429 -9.31 -3.44 25.98
CA ASP A 429 -9.45 -1.99 26.12
C ASP A 429 -8.33 -1.38 26.99
N ALA A 430 -7.95 -2.09 28.05
CA ALA A 430 -6.82 -1.69 28.89
C ALA A 430 -5.48 -1.72 28.14
N LYS A 431 -5.29 -2.69 27.23
CA LYS A 431 -4.09 -2.75 26.36
C LYS A 431 -4.12 -1.75 25.21
N SER A 432 -5.31 -1.38 24.72
CA SER A 432 -5.47 -0.46 23.59
C SER A 432 -5.37 1.02 23.99
N GLY A 433 -5.37 1.32 25.29
CA GLY A 433 -5.12 2.67 25.82
C GLY A 433 -6.36 3.56 25.96
N GLY A 434 -7.56 3.02 25.71
CA GLY A 434 -8.83 3.76 25.83
C GLY A 434 -9.04 4.85 24.77
N LEU A 435 -9.95 5.79 25.07
CA LEU A 435 -10.36 6.86 24.14
C LEU A 435 -9.26 7.88 23.85
N ILE A 436 -8.32 8.09 24.77
CA ILE A 436 -7.16 8.99 24.60
C ILE A 436 -5.92 8.23 25.02
N ARG A 437 -4.93 8.16 24.13
CA ARG A 437 -3.70 7.41 24.33
C ARG A 437 -2.48 8.15 23.80
N PHE A 438 -1.31 7.80 24.33
CA PHE A 438 -0.05 8.18 23.68
C PHE A 438 0.06 7.42 22.37
N SER A 439 0.12 8.14 21.25
CA SER A 439 0.31 7.54 19.93
C SER A 439 1.78 7.32 19.62
N LYS A 440 2.67 8.14 20.20
CA LYS A 440 4.09 8.16 19.88
C LYS A 440 4.92 8.73 21.01
N LEU A 441 6.06 8.10 21.26
CA LEU A 441 7.17 8.60 22.03
C LEU A 441 8.45 8.28 21.25
N ARG A 442 9.01 9.30 20.60
CA ARG A 442 10.28 9.20 19.88
C ARG A 442 11.33 10.06 20.58
N ALA A 443 12.53 9.53 20.74
CA ALA A 443 13.66 10.29 21.26
C ALA A 443 14.89 10.01 20.39
N GLU A 444 15.53 11.07 19.90
CA GLU A 444 16.69 10.98 19.02
C GLU A 444 17.87 11.65 19.66
N PHE A 445 18.82 10.83 20.10
CA PHE A 445 20.11 11.26 20.59
C PHE A 445 21.14 11.03 19.50
N THR A 446 21.78 12.11 19.04
CA THR A 446 22.75 12.04 17.96
C THR A 446 24.01 12.79 18.38
N THR A 447 25.18 12.25 18.08
CA THR A 447 26.46 12.97 18.19
C THR A 447 27.08 13.15 16.83
N PHE A 448 27.89 14.20 16.69
CA PHE A 448 28.55 14.59 15.45
C PHE A 448 30.02 14.80 15.75
N ASN A 449 30.88 14.14 14.98
CA ASN A 449 32.30 14.46 14.94
C ASN A 449 32.66 14.82 13.49
N THR A 450 33.11 16.04 13.27
CA THR A 450 33.40 16.57 11.93
C THR A 450 34.86 16.96 11.77
N GLY A 451 35.34 16.86 10.54
CA GLY A 451 36.70 17.26 10.16
C GLY A 451 36.83 17.43 8.66
N GLY A 452 38.01 17.86 8.24
CA GLY A 452 38.31 18.05 6.82
C GLY A 452 39.59 18.85 6.61
N SER A 453 39.88 19.17 5.37
CA SER A 453 41.03 19.98 4.98
C SER A 453 40.73 20.81 3.75
N LEU A 454 41.31 22.02 3.66
CA LEU A 454 41.05 23.00 2.60
C LEU A 454 39.57 23.39 2.57
N ILE A 455 39.02 23.71 3.75
CA ILE A 455 37.61 24.04 3.96
C ILE A 455 37.45 25.37 4.68
N THR A 456 36.30 26.03 4.50
CA THR A 456 35.95 27.25 5.22
C THR A 456 35.55 27.01 6.68
N THR A 457 35.16 25.78 7.05
CA THR A 457 34.76 25.46 8.42
C THR A 457 35.95 25.64 9.39
N PRO A 458 35.81 26.45 10.46
CA PRO A 458 36.91 26.75 11.36
C PRO A 458 37.21 25.62 12.35
N ASP A 459 38.44 25.55 12.88
CA ASP A 459 38.82 24.59 13.93
C ASP A 459 38.09 24.86 15.27
N SER A 460 37.73 26.12 15.53
CA SER A 460 37.03 26.56 16.74
C SER A 460 35.96 27.59 16.42
N GLU A 461 34.88 27.58 17.21
CA GLU A 461 33.75 28.50 17.06
C GLU A 461 34.15 29.96 17.21
N ASN A 462 33.70 30.80 16.27
CA ASN A 462 33.80 32.25 16.35
C ASN A 462 32.46 32.83 16.82
N PRO A 463 32.35 33.34 18.06
CA PRO A 463 31.07 33.82 18.61
C PRO A 463 30.53 35.08 17.93
N ASN A 464 31.35 35.77 17.12
CA ASN A 464 30.96 37.00 16.44
C ASN A 464 30.46 36.77 15.01
N VAL A 465 30.51 35.53 14.50
CA VAL A 465 30.13 35.17 13.14
C VAL A 465 29.06 34.08 13.19
N VAL A 466 27.92 34.33 12.54
CA VAL A 466 26.86 33.33 12.41
C VAL A 466 27.12 32.54 11.13
N GLU A 467 27.82 31.41 11.27
CA GLU A 467 28.10 30.49 10.17
C GLU A 467 27.87 29.04 10.58
N TYR A 468 27.60 28.17 9.60
CA TYR A 468 27.44 26.74 9.79
C TYR A 468 28.20 25.97 8.69
N PRO A 469 28.86 24.84 9.00
CA PRO A 469 29.15 24.37 10.35
C PRO A 469 30.03 25.37 11.10
N ASN A 470 29.77 25.62 12.39
CA ASN A 470 30.45 26.69 13.13
C ASN A 470 31.83 26.29 13.69
N LYS A 471 32.15 24.99 13.69
CA LYS A 471 33.46 24.45 14.12
C LYS A 471 33.65 23.02 13.64
N LEU A 472 34.91 22.56 13.62
CA LEU A 472 35.27 21.14 13.55
C LEU A 472 35.23 20.47 14.93
N GLY A 473 35.25 19.13 14.94
CA GLY A 473 35.26 18.33 16.17
C GLY A 473 33.87 17.91 16.61
N PHE A 474 33.64 17.84 17.93
CA PHE A 474 32.47 17.18 18.53
C PHE A 474 31.29 18.13 18.84
N ASP A 475 30.07 17.65 18.57
CA ASP A 475 28.81 18.24 19.05
C ASP A 475 27.74 17.14 19.21
N HIS A 476 26.55 17.51 19.69
CA HIS A 476 25.45 16.57 19.92
C HIS A 476 24.07 17.22 19.71
N MET A 477 23.04 16.39 19.54
CA MET A 477 21.66 16.83 19.32
C MET A 477 20.69 15.93 20.10
N GLN A 478 19.63 16.55 20.64
CA GLN A 478 18.50 15.85 21.26
C GLN A 478 17.19 16.35 20.65
N SER A 479 16.39 15.43 20.10
CA SER A 479 15.07 15.72 19.52
C SER A 479 14.04 14.72 20.07
N PHE A 480 12.92 15.22 20.60
CA PHE A 480 11.88 14.40 21.21
C PHE A 480 10.56 14.62 20.50
N TYR A 481 9.78 13.56 20.25
CA TYR A 481 8.45 13.64 19.69
C TYR A 481 7.45 12.94 20.60
N VAL A 482 6.37 13.65 20.94
CA VAL A 482 5.29 13.14 21.78
C VAL A 482 3.98 13.27 21.02
N GLY A 483 3.34 12.13 20.76
CA GLY A 483 2.08 12.05 20.05
C GLY A 483 0.93 11.66 20.98
N VAL A 484 -0.21 12.31 20.81
CA VAL A 484 -1.47 11.99 21.49
C VAL A 484 -2.51 11.69 20.44
N GLU A 485 -3.20 10.55 20.60
CA GLU A 485 -4.34 10.17 19.77
C GLU A 485 -5.60 10.10 20.60
N ALA A 486 -6.71 10.56 20.01
CA ALA A 486 -8.04 10.43 20.54
C ALA A 486 -8.96 9.69 19.55
N ASN A 487 -9.74 8.75 20.06
CA ASN A 487 -10.77 7.99 19.34
C ASN A 487 -12.11 8.08 20.11
N PRO A 488 -12.77 9.25 20.14
CA PRO A 488 -13.97 9.47 20.96
C PRO A 488 -15.18 8.62 20.52
N ALA A 489 -15.18 8.15 19.27
CA ALA A 489 -16.16 7.24 18.70
C ALA A 489 -15.46 6.32 17.69
N SER A 490 -16.05 5.16 17.39
CA SER A 490 -15.52 4.17 16.44
C SER A 490 -15.34 4.72 15.00
N ASN A 491 -16.01 5.81 14.65
CA ASN A 491 -15.92 6.47 13.36
C ASN A 491 -15.15 7.81 13.38
N MET A 492 -14.46 8.16 14.46
CA MET A 492 -13.69 9.40 14.58
C MET A 492 -12.33 9.12 15.22
N ARG A 493 -11.25 9.54 14.55
CA ARG A 493 -9.87 9.47 15.06
C ARG A 493 -9.19 10.82 14.87
N ALA A 494 -8.41 11.25 15.85
CA ALA A 494 -7.59 12.45 15.75
C ALA A 494 -6.23 12.21 16.39
N ASN A 495 -5.18 12.71 15.77
CA ASN A 495 -3.81 12.59 16.22
C ASN A 495 -3.08 13.93 16.12
N VAL A 496 -2.26 14.23 17.12
CA VAL A 496 -1.34 15.37 17.12
C VAL A 496 0.01 14.93 17.66
N GLU A 497 1.07 15.29 16.96
CA GLU A 497 2.46 15.07 17.38
C GLU A 497 3.14 16.41 17.67
N PHE A 498 3.86 16.49 18.78
CA PHE A 498 4.68 17.63 19.17
C PHE A 498 6.15 17.24 19.07
N ASN A 499 6.99 18.10 18.49
CA ASN A 499 8.45 17.99 18.60
C ASN A 499 8.99 18.98 19.64
N ILE A 500 9.91 18.49 20.46
CA ILE A 500 10.55 19.19 21.56
C ILE A 500 12.07 19.05 21.39
N LEU A 501 12.79 20.17 21.41
CA LEU A 501 14.23 20.22 21.18
C LEU A 501 15.01 20.37 22.49
N GLY A 502 16.04 19.53 22.66
CA GLY A 502 17.14 19.77 23.60
C GLY A 502 18.25 20.58 22.91
N ASN A 503 19.51 20.14 23.03
CA ASN A 503 20.63 20.73 22.29
C ASN A 503 20.44 20.56 20.78
N VAL A 504 20.80 21.59 20.01
CA VAL A 504 20.79 21.57 18.55
C VAL A 504 22.22 21.71 18.06
N ALA A 505 22.70 20.70 17.34
CA ALA A 505 24.08 20.67 16.85
C ALA A 505 24.32 21.78 15.81
N LEU A 506 25.47 22.42 15.89
CA LEU A 506 25.88 23.55 15.03
C LEU A 506 27.02 23.17 14.07
N ASN A 507 27.69 22.04 14.30
CA ASN A 507 28.77 21.51 13.48
C ASN A 507 28.42 20.45 12.39
N PRO A 508 27.17 19.98 12.15
CA PRO A 508 26.92 19.02 11.07
C PRO A 508 27.26 19.57 9.68
N ILE A 509 27.86 18.75 8.80
CA ILE A 509 28.21 19.17 7.43
C ILE A 509 26.98 19.36 6.54
N ASP A 510 25.91 18.64 6.88
CA ASP A 510 24.57 18.81 6.32
C ASP A 510 23.78 19.75 7.23
N GLN A 511 23.78 21.03 6.86
CA GLN A 511 23.35 22.14 7.72
C GLN A 511 21.84 22.36 7.78
N ILE A 512 21.07 21.80 6.85
CA ILE A 512 19.61 21.93 6.78
C ILE A 512 18.95 20.60 7.19
N PHE A 513 18.22 20.67 8.30
CA PHE A 513 17.51 19.55 8.95
C PHE A 513 16.47 20.13 9.92
N TYR A 514 15.48 19.33 10.31
CA TYR A 514 14.31 19.82 11.03
C TYR A 514 14.61 20.57 12.35
N GLU A 515 15.57 20.08 13.13
CA GLU A 515 15.96 20.64 14.43
C GLU A 515 16.70 21.97 14.33
N ASN A 516 17.21 22.37 13.15
CA ASN A 516 17.98 23.59 12.98
C ASN A 516 17.18 24.88 13.27
N ARG A 517 15.86 24.80 13.31
CA ARG A 517 14.96 25.90 13.72
C ARG A 517 15.18 26.34 15.18
N GLY A 518 15.81 25.50 15.99
CA GLY A 518 16.19 25.80 17.37
C GLY A 518 17.60 26.38 17.52
N ARG A 519 18.27 26.76 16.42
CA ARG A 519 19.57 27.44 16.46
C ARG A 519 19.45 28.83 17.12
N PRO A 520 20.51 29.32 17.79
CA PRO A 520 20.54 30.68 18.30
C PRO A 520 20.31 31.71 17.18
N VAL A 521 19.50 32.73 17.46
CA VAL A 521 19.25 33.85 16.53
C VAL A 521 19.54 35.16 17.23
N THR A 522 20.32 36.03 16.59
CA THR A 522 20.57 37.39 17.07
C THR A 522 19.45 38.31 16.60
N VAL A 523 18.73 38.94 17.53
CA VAL A 523 17.68 39.92 17.25
C VAL A 523 18.11 41.29 17.75
N GLU A 524 17.77 42.34 17.01
CA GLU A 524 18.01 43.71 17.42
C GLU A 524 16.85 44.20 18.30
N ASN A 525 17.14 44.67 19.51
CA ASN A 525 16.17 45.23 20.44
C ASN A 525 16.72 46.55 20.99
N ASN A 526 16.03 47.68 20.72
CA ASN A 526 16.44 49.02 21.17
C ASN A 526 17.91 49.37 20.86
N ASN A 527 18.38 49.12 19.64
CA ASN A 527 19.77 49.29 19.20
C ASN A 527 20.80 48.43 19.98
N GLN A 528 20.36 47.38 20.67
CA GLN A 528 21.22 46.36 21.28
C GLN A 528 20.93 45.00 20.63
N GLN A 529 21.98 44.32 20.17
CA GLN A 529 21.85 42.95 19.71
C GLN A 529 21.71 42.00 20.90
N THR A 530 20.64 41.20 20.91
CA THR A 530 20.39 40.17 21.91
C THR A 530 20.33 38.81 21.21
N THR A 531 21.12 37.84 21.68
CA THR A 531 21.07 36.47 21.18
C THR A 531 19.97 35.69 21.90
N LEU A 532 19.08 35.08 21.12
CA LEU A 532 18.06 34.15 21.62
C LEU A 532 18.57 32.72 21.48
N ASP A 533 19.19 32.18 22.53
CA ASP A 533 19.78 30.84 22.51
C ASP A 533 18.74 29.70 22.46
N SER A 534 17.50 29.98 22.82
CA SER A 534 16.43 28.97 22.90
C SER A 534 15.15 29.42 22.20
N ASN A 535 15.24 29.61 20.89
CA ASN A 535 14.09 29.87 20.03
C ASN A 535 13.45 28.55 19.53
N ASN A 536 12.14 28.57 19.27
CA ASN A 536 11.37 27.49 18.63
C ASN A 536 11.65 26.05 19.14
N ARG A 537 11.78 25.90 20.47
CA ARG A 537 12.10 24.61 21.11
C ARG A 537 10.92 23.63 21.14
N VAL A 538 9.68 24.09 20.98
CA VAL A 538 8.47 23.25 20.96
C VAL A 538 7.60 23.64 19.78
N GLN A 539 7.22 22.68 18.95
CA GLN A 539 6.37 22.90 17.78
C GLN A 539 5.43 21.71 17.54
N VAL A 540 4.22 21.95 17.03
CA VAL A 540 3.41 20.86 16.47
C VAL A 540 4.12 20.32 15.24
N TYR A 541 4.52 19.05 15.29
CA TYR A 541 5.24 18.36 14.23
C TYR A 541 4.30 17.94 13.11
N SER A 542 3.17 17.33 13.45
CA SER A 542 2.14 16.88 12.52
C SER A 542 0.80 16.74 13.23
N ALA A 543 -0.27 16.75 12.45
CA ALA A 543 -1.61 16.43 12.95
C ALA A 543 -2.44 15.78 11.85
N SER A 544 -3.35 14.90 12.23
CA SER A 544 -4.32 14.30 11.31
C SER A 544 -5.63 13.99 12.02
N TYR A 545 -6.73 13.95 11.28
CA TYR A 545 -8.00 13.44 11.80
C TYR A 545 -8.81 12.79 10.71
N THR A 546 -9.59 11.77 11.07
CA THR A 546 -10.53 11.10 10.18
C THR A 546 -11.91 11.06 10.83
N TRP A 547 -12.94 11.35 10.05
CA TRP A 547 -14.33 11.26 10.46
C TRP A 547 -15.15 10.54 9.39
N ASN A 548 -15.57 9.32 9.69
CA ASN A 548 -16.45 8.52 8.84
C ASN A 548 -17.92 8.77 9.23
N HIS A 549 -18.55 9.77 8.64
CA HIS A 549 -19.95 10.11 8.83
C HIS A 549 -20.86 9.38 7.83
N SER A 550 -22.16 9.28 8.13
CA SER A 550 -23.15 8.62 7.27
C SER A 550 -23.32 9.30 5.89
N LEU A 551 -22.93 10.57 5.78
CA LEU A 551 -23.03 11.38 4.56
C LEU A 551 -21.67 11.73 3.95
N PHE A 552 -20.56 11.50 4.65
CA PHE A 552 -19.23 11.85 4.15
C PHE A 552 -18.10 11.14 4.89
N ASN A 553 -16.95 10.99 4.25
CA ASN A 553 -15.65 10.80 4.90
C ASN A 553 -14.91 12.14 4.93
N LEU A 554 -14.35 12.53 6.08
CA LEU A 554 -13.53 13.73 6.21
C LEU A 554 -12.14 13.34 6.71
N ASN A 555 -11.10 13.76 5.99
CA ASN A 555 -9.70 13.50 6.31
C ASN A 555 -8.95 14.84 6.40
N GLY A 556 -8.51 15.22 7.60
CA GLY A 556 -7.67 16.37 7.82
C GLY A 556 -6.20 16.00 7.95
N PHE A 557 -5.32 16.86 7.45
CA PHE A 557 -3.88 16.62 7.42
C PHE A 557 -3.09 17.92 7.65
N TYR A 558 -2.03 17.79 8.45
CA TYR A 558 -0.95 18.76 8.62
C TYR A 558 0.37 17.99 8.69
N ARG A 559 1.27 18.24 7.73
CA ARG A 559 2.52 17.48 7.55
C ARG A 559 2.28 15.96 7.50
N THR A 560 1.12 15.55 6.96
CA THR A 560 0.69 14.16 6.79
C THR A 560 0.23 13.97 5.36
N GLY A 561 0.84 13.07 4.61
CA GLY A 561 0.61 12.95 3.17
C GLY A 561 -0.82 12.58 2.77
N HIS A 562 -1.23 13.02 1.58
CA HIS A 562 -2.47 12.59 0.92
C HIS A 562 -2.20 12.15 -0.52
N TYR A 563 -3.12 11.35 -1.07
CA TYR A 563 -3.02 10.82 -2.43
C TYR A 563 -3.64 11.74 -3.48
N HIS A 564 -3.36 11.47 -4.76
CA HIS A 564 -3.85 12.26 -5.89
C HIS A 564 -5.23 11.80 -6.39
N TRP A 565 -5.95 12.64 -7.14
CA TRP A 565 -7.25 12.27 -7.75
C TRP A 565 -7.17 11.66 -9.16
N GLY A 566 -5.97 11.43 -9.70
CA GLY A 566 -5.77 10.92 -11.06
C GLY A 566 -6.51 9.61 -11.40
N TYR A 567 -6.52 8.61 -10.50
CA TYR A 567 -7.28 7.37 -10.69
C TYR A 567 -8.79 7.54 -10.51
N GLU A 568 -9.23 8.69 -9.99
CA GLU A 568 -10.64 9.03 -9.75
C GLU A 568 -11.22 9.95 -10.84
N GLY A 569 -10.52 10.09 -11.97
CA GLY A 569 -10.97 10.85 -13.14
C GLY A 569 -10.47 12.29 -13.24
N ASP A 570 -9.61 12.76 -12.33
CA ASP A 570 -8.89 14.04 -12.48
C ASP A 570 -7.83 13.93 -13.59
N PHE A 571 -8.31 13.95 -14.84
CA PHE A 571 -7.48 13.69 -16.01
C PHE A 571 -6.40 14.74 -16.23
N PHE A 572 -6.56 15.95 -15.69
CA PHE A 572 -5.60 17.06 -15.81
C PHE A 572 -4.73 17.24 -14.56
N GLY A 573 -4.84 16.37 -13.55
CA GLY A 573 -3.95 16.37 -12.39
C GLY A 573 -4.03 17.62 -11.53
N LEU A 574 -5.22 18.21 -11.35
CA LEU A 574 -5.40 19.40 -10.52
C LEU A 574 -5.16 19.14 -9.03
N TYR A 575 -5.39 17.92 -8.55
CA TYR A 575 -5.10 17.51 -7.17
C TYR A 575 -3.96 16.47 -7.14
N PRO A 576 -2.70 16.91 -6.96
CA PRO A 576 -1.52 16.05 -6.98
C PRO A 576 -1.35 15.26 -5.67
N GLU A 577 -0.44 14.29 -5.69
CA GLU A 577 -0.03 13.56 -4.48
C GLU A 577 0.93 14.44 -3.65
N ALA A 578 0.79 14.40 -2.33
CA ALA A 578 1.58 15.21 -1.40
C ALA A 578 2.33 14.37 -0.36
N ASN A 579 3.07 13.35 -0.83
CA ASN A 579 3.97 12.53 0.00
C ASN A 579 5.43 12.95 -0.22
N TYR A 580 6.01 13.69 0.73
CA TYR A 580 7.35 14.28 0.57
C TYR A 580 8.49 13.52 1.26
N GLY A 581 8.19 12.49 2.04
CA GLY A 581 9.21 11.73 2.78
C GLY A 581 10.09 12.64 3.65
N PRO A 582 11.42 12.40 3.72
CA PRO A 582 12.32 13.18 4.60
C PRO A 582 12.52 14.64 4.14
N THR A 583 12.12 15.00 2.93
CA THR A 583 12.30 16.35 2.39
C THR A 583 11.53 17.39 3.20
N ILE A 584 10.36 17.03 3.74
CA ILE A 584 9.54 17.90 4.60
C ILE A 584 10.27 18.32 5.90
N ASP A 585 11.15 17.46 6.40
CA ASP A 585 11.98 17.72 7.58
C ASP A 585 13.20 18.54 7.19
N ILE A 586 13.83 18.24 6.05
CA ILE A 586 14.99 19.00 5.55
C ILE A 586 14.64 20.48 5.41
N TYR A 587 13.51 20.83 4.80
CA TYR A 587 13.13 22.23 4.58
C TYR A 587 12.14 22.79 5.59
N ASN A 588 11.80 22.03 6.64
CA ASN A 588 10.82 22.43 7.64
C ASN A 588 9.47 22.89 7.02
N GLY A 589 9.05 22.19 5.95
CA GLY A 589 7.87 22.55 5.15
C GLY A 589 6.57 22.32 5.93
N ILE A 590 5.57 23.18 5.74
CA ILE A 590 4.29 23.05 6.46
C ILE A 590 3.26 22.21 5.67
N ALA A 591 3.49 22.03 4.37
CA ALA A 591 2.65 21.23 3.48
C ALA A 591 2.82 19.72 3.69
N PRO A 592 1.76 18.92 3.49
CA PRO A 592 0.40 19.35 3.17
C PRO A 592 -0.36 19.84 4.41
N LEU A 593 -1.22 20.84 4.24
CA LEU A 593 -2.06 21.42 5.29
C LEU A 593 -3.46 21.72 4.75
N GLY A 594 -4.47 21.00 5.25
CA GLY A 594 -5.86 21.14 4.82
C GLY A 594 -6.74 19.95 5.21
N PHE A 595 -7.83 19.78 4.48
CA PHE A 595 -8.68 18.59 4.57
C PHE A 595 -9.25 18.18 3.20
N GLU A 596 -9.59 16.90 3.09
CA GLU A 596 -10.39 16.32 2.01
C GLU A 596 -11.71 15.78 2.60
N MET A 597 -12.82 16.02 1.91
CA MET A 597 -14.14 15.48 2.22
C MET A 597 -14.70 14.73 1.02
N GLU A 598 -15.07 13.47 1.20
CA GLU A 598 -15.72 12.62 0.20
C GLU A 598 -17.19 12.40 0.58
N GLY A 599 -18.12 12.72 -0.33
CA GLY A 599 -19.55 12.56 -0.13
C GLY A 599 -20.04 11.12 -0.28
N LYS A 600 -21.00 10.74 0.57
CA LYS A 600 -21.71 9.44 0.56
C LYS A 600 -23.19 9.63 0.27
N LYS A 601 -23.88 8.54 -0.03
CA LYS A 601 -25.34 8.50 -0.26
C LYS A 601 -25.76 9.54 -1.33
N MET A 602 -26.58 10.53 -0.95
CA MET A 602 -27.04 11.60 -1.85
C MET A 602 -25.90 12.48 -2.40
N PHE A 603 -24.73 12.51 -1.75
CA PHE A 603 -23.54 13.23 -2.19
C PHE A 603 -22.51 12.32 -2.86
N SER A 604 -22.86 11.06 -3.15
CA SER A 604 -21.95 10.13 -3.83
C SER A 604 -21.42 10.70 -5.15
N GLY A 605 -20.11 10.59 -5.33
CA GLY A 605 -19.39 11.15 -6.47
C GLY A 605 -18.83 12.55 -6.25
N LEU A 606 -19.25 13.28 -5.20
CA LEU A 606 -18.70 14.59 -4.84
C LEU A 606 -17.49 14.44 -3.90
N LYS A 607 -16.37 15.11 -4.22
CA LYS A 607 -15.27 15.35 -3.28
C LYS A 607 -14.94 16.84 -3.20
N LEU A 608 -14.46 17.27 -2.04
CA LEU A 608 -14.00 18.62 -1.74
C LEU A 608 -12.60 18.52 -1.14
N ALA A 609 -11.67 19.36 -1.56
CA ALA A 609 -10.42 19.61 -0.85
C ALA A 609 -10.29 21.10 -0.54
N PHE A 610 -9.84 21.43 0.66
CA PHE A 610 -9.70 22.82 1.10
C PHE A 610 -8.54 22.96 2.08
N GLY A 611 -7.70 23.95 1.88
CA GLY A 611 -6.61 24.22 2.81
C GLY A 611 -5.72 25.37 2.40
N PRO A 612 -4.93 25.91 3.35
CA PRO A 612 -3.96 26.96 3.07
C PRO A 612 -2.79 26.51 2.19
N GLN A 613 -2.46 25.21 2.18
CA GLN A 613 -1.40 24.67 1.35
C GLN A 613 -1.60 23.16 1.16
N LEU A 614 -2.50 22.79 0.25
CA LEU A 614 -2.86 21.39 0.00
C LEU A 614 -1.64 20.56 -0.46
N TRP A 615 -0.77 21.12 -1.29
CA TRP A 615 0.54 20.53 -1.66
C TRP A 615 1.63 21.60 -1.60
N TRP A 616 2.90 21.21 -1.69
CA TRP A 616 4.02 22.11 -1.50
C TRP A 616 4.04 23.20 -2.59
N GLY A 617 4.04 24.47 -2.17
CA GLY A 617 3.95 25.62 -3.07
C GLY A 617 2.54 25.93 -3.58
N ALA A 618 1.51 25.22 -3.11
CA ALA A 618 0.12 25.54 -3.41
C ALA A 618 -0.30 26.87 -2.78
N ASN A 619 -1.10 27.64 -3.53
CA ASN A 619 -1.88 28.73 -2.97
C ASN A 619 -2.99 28.18 -2.04
N PRO A 620 -3.46 28.96 -1.05
CA PRO A 620 -4.69 28.63 -0.33
C PRO A 620 -5.82 28.39 -1.33
N ALA A 621 -6.41 27.20 -1.33
CA ALA A 621 -7.26 26.77 -2.44
C ALA A 621 -8.46 25.96 -1.98
N ILE A 622 -9.48 25.97 -2.84
CA ILE A 622 -10.62 25.06 -2.80
C ILE A 622 -10.69 24.26 -4.10
N LEU A 623 -10.89 22.95 -4.00
CA LEU A 623 -11.15 22.06 -5.13
C LEU A 623 -12.45 21.30 -4.92
N LEU A 624 -13.24 21.20 -5.98
CA LEU A 624 -14.48 20.42 -6.02
C LEU A 624 -14.38 19.43 -7.17
N LYS A 625 -14.58 18.15 -6.90
CA LYS A 625 -14.65 17.09 -7.92
C LYS A 625 -16.03 16.46 -7.90
N TYR A 626 -16.62 16.24 -9.06
CA TYR A 626 -17.83 15.44 -9.20
C TYR A 626 -17.68 14.38 -10.30
N SER A 627 -17.88 13.12 -9.93
CA SER A 627 -17.80 11.97 -10.85
C SER A 627 -19.15 11.24 -10.93
N LYS A 628 -19.60 10.92 -12.14
CA LYS A 628 -20.83 10.16 -12.37
C LYS A 628 -20.76 9.31 -13.64
N ASN A 629 -21.32 8.11 -13.58
CA ASN A 629 -21.54 7.27 -14.76
C ASN A 629 -22.85 7.66 -15.45
N ILE A 630 -22.78 8.02 -16.73
CA ILE A 630 -23.92 8.32 -17.60
C ILE A 630 -23.94 7.27 -18.73
N GLY A 631 -24.80 6.26 -18.58
CA GLY A 631 -24.81 5.11 -19.48
C GLY A 631 -23.49 4.32 -19.38
N LYS A 632 -22.73 4.25 -20.48
CA LYS A 632 -21.43 3.57 -20.55
C LYS A 632 -20.23 4.53 -20.47
N PHE A 633 -20.47 5.77 -20.07
CA PHE A 633 -19.46 6.82 -19.98
C PHE A 633 -19.26 7.23 -18.53
N GLY A 634 -18.01 7.25 -18.06
CA GLY A 634 -17.66 7.93 -16.82
C GLY A 634 -17.38 9.39 -17.11
N VAL A 635 -18.03 10.30 -16.39
CA VAL A 635 -17.83 11.76 -16.54
C VAL A 635 -17.35 12.32 -15.22
N THR A 636 -16.23 13.03 -15.25
CA THR A 636 -15.63 13.68 -14.08
C THR A 636 -15.39 15.15 -14.37
N GLY A 637 -15.85 16.03 -13.49
CA GLY A 637 -15.53 17.46 -13.50
C GLY A 637 -14.71 17.83 -12.27
N VAL A 638 -13.70 18.68 -12.44
CA VAL A 638 -12.91 19.24 -11.32
C VAL A 638 -12.87 20.76 -11.45
N PHE A 639 -13.25 21.46 -10.39
CA PHE A 639 -13.12 22.90 -10.23
C PHE A 639 -12.02 23.19 -9.20
N HIS A 640 -11.17 24.17 -9.48
CA HIS A 640 -10.11 24.63 -8.60
C HIS A 640 -10.10 26.16 -8.58
N GLU A 641 -10.04 26.74 -7.38
CA GLU A 641 -9.90 28.19 -7.18
C GLU A 641 -8.83 28.44 -6.12
N ASP A 642 -7.78 29.14 -6.53
CA ASP A 642 -6.90 29.81 -5.58
C ASP A 642 -7.68 30.96 -4.94
N LEU A 643 -7.64 31.06 -3.61
CA LEU A 643 -8.31 32.10 -2.83
C LEU A 643 -7.39 33.31 -2.66
N GLU A 644 -6.10 33.06 -2.45
CA GLU A 644 -5.05 34.04 -2.23
C GLU A 644 -3.74 33.57 -2.88
N GLN A 645 -2.83 34.50 -3.20
CA GLN A 645 -1.51 34.17 -3.72
C GLN A 645 -0.51 34.11 -2.56
N GLN A 646 0.27 33.03 -2.44
CA GLN A 646 1.36 32.97 -1.48
C GLN A 646 2.47 33.97 -1.85
N THR A 647 3.06 34.59 -0.83
CA THR A 647 4.18 35.54 -1.01
C THR A 647 5.52 34.99 -0.53
N ASN A 648 5.50 33.91 0.27
CA ASN A 648 6.70 33.36 0.90
C ASN A 648 7.07 32.03 0.25
N THR A 649 8.37 31.81 0.04
CA THR A 649 8.93 30.58 -0.51
C THR A 649 9.52 29.72 0.61
N GLU A 650 9.29 28.41 0.57
CA GLU A 650 9.84 27.46 1.54
C GLU A 650 11.07 26.71 1.02
N SER A 651 11.16 26.47 -0.30
CA SER A 651 12.24 25.75 -0.96
C SER A 651 12.30 26.10 -2.45
N SER A 652 13.40 25.79 -3.14
CA SER A 652 13.58 26.22 -4.54
C SER A 652 12.70 25.49 -5.56
N PHE A 653 12.02 24.44 -5.13
CA PHE A 653 10.97 23.78 -5.92
C PHE A 653 9.55 24.25 -5.56
N ALA A 654 9.35 24.91 -4.42
CA ALA A 654 8.06 25.41 -3.93
C ALA A 654 7.93 26.92 -4.15
N ILE A 655 8.07 27.34 -5.40
CA ILE A 655 7.99 28.75 -5.79
C ILE A 655 6.52 29.16 -5.91
N PRO A 656 6.10 30.27 -5.28
CA PRO A 656 4.74 30.78 -5.39
C PRO A 656 4.30 30.96 -6.84
N GLN A 657 3.11 30.46 -7.15
CA GLN A 657 2.52 30.56 -8.48
C GLN A 657 1.51 31.71 -8.54
N PRO A 658 1.36 32.38 -9.70
CA PRO A 658 0.29 33.34 -9.91
C PRO A 658 -1.07 32.72 -9.59
N LYS A 659 -1.93 33.49 -8.92
CA LYS A 659 -3.31 33.10 -8.61
C LYS A 659 -4.03 32.62 -9.87
N THR A 660 -4.76 31.50 -9.76
CA THR A 660 -5.51 30.95 -10.90
C THR A 660 -6.82 30.26 -10.51
N ARG A 661 -7.77 30.28 -11.45
CA ARG A 661 -9.00 29.49 -11.45
C ARG A 661 -8.94 28.47 -12.57
N ARG A 662 -9.41 27.25 -12.31
CA ARG A 662 -9.40 26.16 -13.29
C ARG A 662 -10.70 25.35 -13.23
N PHE A 663 -11.14 24.89 -14.38
CA PHE A 663 -12.24 23.95 -14.52
C PHE A 663 -11.90 22.92 -15.59
N THR A 664 -12.09 21.64 -15.26
CA THR A 664 -11.82 20.53 -16.16
C THR A 664 -13.05 19.63 -16.25
N VAL A 665 -13.24 19.03 -17.42
CA VAL A 665 -14.19 17.94 -17.63
C VAL A 665 -13.50 16.84 -18.42
N ALA A 666 -13.60 15.60 -17.96
CA ALA A 666 -13.09 14.41 -18.61
C ALA A 666 -14.20 13.38 -18.78
N VAL A 667 -14.19 12.70 -19.92
CA VAL A 667 -15.10 11.61 -20.26
C VAL A 667 -14.28 10.39 -20.62
N ASN A 668 -14.53 9.29 -19.91
CA ASN A 668 -13.91 8.00 -20.17
C ASN A 668 -14.93 6.95 -20.64
N ARG A 669 -14.48 6.03 -21.49
CA ARG A 669 -15.27 4.87 -21.94
C ARG A 669 -14.38 3.72 -22.36
N THR A 670 -14.74 2.52 -21.93
CA THR A 670 -14.10 1.26 -22.35
C THR A 670 -14.97 0.52 -23.37
N ILE A 671 -14.36 0.06 -24.47
CA ILE A 671 -14.99 -0.73 -25.52
C ILE A 671 -14.07 -1.92 -25.84
N GLY A 672 -14.43 -3.11 -25.36
CA GLY A 672 -13.60 -4.30 -25.50
C GLY A 672 -12.25 -4.09 -24.82
N LYS A 673 -11.15 -4.21 -25.57
CA LYS A 673 -9.79 -4.01 -25.07
C LYS A 673 -9.31 -2.56 -25.10
N PHE A 674 -10.12 -1.64 -25.62
CA PHE A 674 -9.75 -0.23 -25.74
C PHE A 674 -10.40 0.61 -24.65
N ALA A 675 -9.64 1.51 -24.05
CA ALA A 675 -10.18 2.59 -23.21
C ALA A 675 -9.87 3.94 -23.87
N PHE A 676 -10.86 4.81 -23.89
CA PHE A 676 -10.79 6.16 -24.45
C PHE A 676 -11.03 7.15 -23.31
N ASN A 677 -10.17 8.15 -23.18
CA ASN A 677 -10.33 9.24 -22.23
C ASN A 677 -10.11 10.57 -22.95
N VAL A 678 -11.08 11.48 -22.90
CA VAL A 678 -11.02 12.78 -23.58
C VAL A 678 -11.47 13.84 -22.59
N GLY A 679 -10.75 14.94 -22.51
CA GLY A 679 -11.12 16.03 -21.62
C GLY A 679 -10.72 17.41 -22.15
N GLY A 680 -11.37 18.42 -21.58
CA GLY A 680 -11.07 19.83 -21.80
C GLY A 680 -10.75 20.53 -20.48
N ILE A 681 -9.93 21.57 -20.55
CA ILE A 681 -9.59 22.45 -19.45
C ILE A 681 -9.86 23.91 -19.85
N TRP A 682 -10.36 24.67 -18.91
CA TRP A 682 -10.32 26.13 -18.89
C TRP A 682 -9.56 26.56 -17.64
N ALA A 683 -8.53 27.39 -17.77
CA ALA A 683 -7.71 27.83 -16.65
C ALA A 683 -7.09 29.21 -16.87
N GLY A 684 -6.53 29.82 -15.82
CA GLY A 684 -5.73 31.04 -15.96
C GLY A 684 -6.47 32.35 -15.68
N SER A 685 -7.66 32.34 -15.08
CA SER A 685 -8.26 33.58 -14.55
C SER A 685 -7.67 33.88 -13.16
N PRO A 686 -7.22 35.11 -12.83
CA PRO A 686 -7.43 36.38 -13.55
C PRO A 686 -6.23 36.85 -14.40
N LEU A 687 -5.45 35.94 -15.01
CA LEU A 687 -4.25 36.31 -15.78
C LEU A 687 -4.55 37.01 -17.11
N ASN A 688 -5.81 37.02 -17.57
CA ASN A 688 -6.21 37.68 -18.81
C ASN A 688 -5.94 39.20 -18.74
N GLY A 689 -5.34 39.76 -19.80
CA GLY A 689 -4.86 41.13 -19.84
C GLY A 689 -3.48 41.35 -19.22
N ARG A 690 -2.85 40.33 -18.61
CA ARG A 690 -1.43 40.45 -18.21
C ARG A 690 -0.55 40.46 -19.44
N GLU A 691 0.37 41.43 -19.49
CA GLU A 691 1.37 41.54 -20.53
C GLU A 691 2.43 40.43 -20.40
N TYR A 692 2.93 39.95 -21.54
CA TYR A 692 4.07 39.06 -21.63
C TYR A 692 4.87 39.36 -22.90
N GLN A 693 6.15 38.98 -22.87
CA GLN A 693 7.04 39.12 -24.01
C GLN A 693 7.17 37.80 -24.78
N ILE A 694 7.37 37.91 -26.08
CA ILE A 694 7.82 36.82 -26.95
C ILE A 694 8.97 37.28 -27.84
N ALA A 695 9.89 36.37 -28.12
CA ALA A 695 10.96 36.57 -29.07
C ALA A 695 10.66 35.81 -30.37
N ARG A 696 10.73 36.48 -31.52
CA ARG A 696 10.59 35.85 -32.85
C ARG A 696 11.78 36.20 -33.74
N GLY A 697 12.28 35.23 -34.48
CA GLY A 697 13.44 35.40 -35.37
C GLY A 697 14.53 34.37 -35.08
N SER A 698 15.60 34.42 -35.87
CA SER A 698 16.79 33.60 -35.65
C SER A 698 17.61 34.10 -34.47
N GLU A 699 18.31 33.19 -33.80
CA GLU A 699 19.23 33.48 -32.69
C GLU A 699 20.19 34.63 -33.05
N GLY A 700 20.31 35.64 -32.17
CA GLY A 700 21.10 36.86 -32.40
C GLY A 700 20.44 37.96 -33.24
N ASN A 701 19.25 37.74 -33.84
CA ASN A 701 18.46 38.74 -34.55
C ASN A 701 16.95 38.59 -34.24
N GLN A 702 16.62 38.49 -32.96
CA GLN A 702 15.24 38.32 -32.49
C GLN A 702 14.55 39.67 -32.33
N GLN A 703 13.31 39.77 -32.83
CA GLN A 703 12.41 40.87 -32.55
C GLN A 703 11.56 40.52 -31.31
N ILE A 704 11.48 41.47 -30.38
CA ILE A 704 10.69 41.33 -29.15
C ILE A 704 9.31 41.93 -29.37
N PHE A 705 8.28 41.13 -29.11
CA PHE A 705 6.89 41.56 -29.16
C PHE A 705 6.29 41.48 -27.75
N GLN A 706 5.40 42.41 -27.46
CA GLN A 706 4.60 42.43 -26.23
C GLN A 706 3.17 42.11 -26.58
N HIS A 707 2.60 41.13 -25.88
CA HIS A 707 1.24 40.66 -26.05
C HIS A 707 0.54 40.60 -24.69
N GLU A 708 -0.77 40.47 -24.70
CA GLU A 708 -1.58 40.25 -23.49
C GLU A 708 -2.20 38.85 -23.53
N ILE A 709 -2.41 38.26 -22.36
CA ILE A 709 -3.15 36.99 -22.25
C ILE A 709 -4.61 37.21 -22.67
N GLU A 710 -5.06 36.43 -23.65
CA GLU A 710 -6.41 36.50 -24.20
C GLU A 710 -7.26 35.30 -23.76
N ASN A 711 -8.59 35.41 -23.92
CA ASN A 711 -9.54 34.34 -23.59
C ASN A 711 -9.25 32.99 -24.28
N LYS A 712 -8.58 33.00 -25.45
CA LYS A 712 -8.21 31.79 -26.19
C LYS A 712 -7.09 31.01 -25.49
N ASP A 713 -6.24 31.70 -24.72
CA ASP A 713 -5.07 31.14 -24.06
C ASP A 713 -5.42 30.35 -22.80
N ASN A 714 -6.66 30.48 -22.32
CA ASN A 714 -7.20 29.77 -21.16
C ASN A 714 -7.60 28.32 -21.46
N TRP A 715 -7.78 27.97 -22.73
CA TRP A 715 -8.37 26.69 -23.12
C TRP A 715 -7.31 25.64 -23.48
N GLY A 716 -7.59 24.39 -23.13
CA GLY A 716 -6.80 23.25 -23.53
C GLY A 716 -7.63 21.98 -23.66
N GLY A 717 -7.07 20.96 -24.31
CA GLY A 717 -7.69 19.67 -24.51
C GLY A 717 -6.67 18.54 -24.46
N LYS A 718 -7.11 17.38 -23.98
CA LYS A 718 -6.28 16.18 -23.89
C LYS A 718 -7.10 14.96 -24.30
N ALA A 719 -6.46 14.01 -24.98
CA ALA A 719 -7.04 12.72 -25.32
C ALA A 719 -6.03 11.59 -25.08
N LYS A 720 -6.51 10.45 -24.60
CA LYS A 720 -5.72 9.24 -24.35
C LYS A 720 -6.50 8.01 -24.81
N ILE A 721 -5.82 7.12 -25.50
CA ILE A 721 -6.32 5.81 -25.92
C ILE A 721 -5.38 4.75 -25.34
N THR A 722 -5.94 3.73 -24.72
CA THR A 722 -5.20 2.56 -24.23
C THR A 722 -5.75 1.29 -24.88
N TYR A 723 -4.86 0.34 -25.16
CA TYR A 723 -5.18 -1.03 -25.59
C TYR A 723 -4.58 -2.01 -24.58
N THR A 724 -5.40 -2.88 -24.00
CA THR A 724 -4.98 -3.89 -23.03
C THR A 724 -5.14 -5.30 -23.60
N GLY A 725 -4.03 -5.91 -24.02
CA GLY A 725 -3.99 -7.23 -24.67
C GLY A 725 -3.37 -8.33 -23.82
N GLY A 726 -2.98 -8.05 -22.57
CA GLY A 726 -2.33 -8.99 -21.66
C GLY A 726 -0.82 -9.06 -21.90
N LYS A 727 -0.40 -9.75 -22.98
CA LYS A 727 1.03 -9.81 -23.36
C LYS A 727 1.52 -8.52 -24.01
N PHE A 728 0.66 -7.87 -24.79
CA PHE A 728 0.96 -6.62 -25.45
C PHE A 728 -0.05 -5.59 -25.00
N ASN A 729 0.44 -4.46 -24.48
CA ASN A 729 -0.37 -3.29 -24.17
C ASN A 729 0.23 -2.08 -24.89
N TRP A 730 -0.61 -1.11 -25.24
CA TRP A 730 -0.19 0.08 -25.97
C TRP A 730 -1.03 1.29 -25.56
N TYR A 731 -0.46 2.48 -25.57
CA TYR A 731 -1.21 3.71 -25.44
C TYR A 731 -0.71 4.81 -26.37
N GLY A 732 -1.62 5.73 -26.67
CA GLY A 732 -1.32 7.03 -27.26
C GLY A 732 -2.03 8.13 -26.48
N GLN A 733 -1.36 9.24 -26.26
CA GLN A 733 -1.90 10.43 -25.60
C GLN A 733 -1.46 11.67 -26.36
N GLY A 734 -2.34 12.66 -26.48
CA GLY A 734 -1.97 13.98 -26.99
C GLY A 734 -2.68 15.08 -26.24
N ALA A 735 -2.00 16.22 -26.09
CA ALA A 735 -2.55 17.42 -25.47
C ALA A 735 -2.23 18.67 -26.29
N ALA A 736 -3.15 19.63 -26.24
CA ALA A 736 -3.00 20.98 -26.78
C ALA A 736 -3.48 21.95 -25.70
N MET A 737 -2.56 22.76 -25.17
CA MET A 737 -2.78 23.59 -23.98
C MET A 737 -2.44 25.04 -24.31
N GLY A 738 -3.41 25.95 -24.13
CA GLY A 738 -3.21 27.39 -24.23
C GLY A 738 -2.18 27.92 -23.21
N LEU A 739 -1.74 29.17 -23.38
CA LEU A 739 -0.58 29.72 -22.65
C LEU A 739 -0.68 29.59 -21.13
N VAL A 740 -1.89 29.80 -20.58
CA VAL A 740 -2.17 29.78 -19.13
C VAL A 740 -3.08 28.62 -18.74
N ALA A 741 -3.31 27.67 -19.65
CA ALA A 741 -4.11 26.46 -19.42
C ALA A 741 -3.35 25.42 -18.56
N ASN A 742 -2.85 25.82 -17.40
CA ASN A 742 -2.02 24.98 -16.54
C ASN A 742 -2.86 23.91 -15.82
N GLY A 743 -2.55 22.63 -16.06
CA GLY A 743 -2.99 21.50 -15.25
C GLY A 743 -1.95 21.15 -14.17
N GLY A 744 -1.78 19.85 -13.92
CA GLY A 744 -0.70 19.27 -13.13
C GLY A 744 -0.18 17.97 -13.73
N ALA A 745 0.94 17.49 -13.21
CA ALA A 745 1.65 16.33 -13.75
C ALA A 745 0.81 15.03 -13.71
N ASP A 746 1.09 14.11 -14.63
CA ASP A 746 0.44 12.78 -14.61
C ASP A 746 1.09 11.85 -13.58
N TYR A 747 0.44 11.71 -12.42
CA TYR A 747 0.86 10.78 -11.36
C TYR A 747 0.43 9.33 -11.62
N THR A 748 -0.45 9.08 -12.60
CA THR A 748 -0.96 7.73 -12.86
C THR A 748 0.10 6.84 -13.52
N GLN A 749 0.00 5.54 -13.26
CA GLN A 749 0.79 4.52 -13.93
C GLN A 749 -0.07 3.86 -15.01
N THR A 750 0.29 4.02 -16.28
CA THR A 750 -0.55 3.51 -17.39
C THR A 750 -0.43 1.99 -17.56
N PHE A 751 0.79 1.47 -17.64
CA PHE A 751 1.07 0.02 -17.71
C PHE A 751 2.33 -0.42 -16.98
N THR A 752 3.28 0.50 -16.75
CA THR A 752 4.61 0.23 -16.21
C THR A 752 5.24 1.52 -15.67
N GLY A 753 6.41 1.42 -15.04
CA GLY A 753 7.12 2.52 -14.38
C GLY A 753 7.86 3.49 -15.32
N TRP A 754 7.25 3.90 -16.44
CA TRP A 754 7.83 4.91 -17.33
C TRP A 754 8.04 6.25 -16.63
N ARG A 755 9.17 6.89 -16.92
CA ARG A 755 9.56 8.22 -16.43
C ARG A 755 9.12 9.34 -17.38
N LEU A 756 9.00 9.08 -18.68
CA LEU A 756 8.47 10.05 -19.63
C LEU A 756 6.94 10.14 -19.49
N LYS A 757 6.49 11.27 -18.94
CA LYS A 757 5.07 11.56 -18.72
C LYS A 757 4.74 12.99 -19.14
N ASP A 758 3.43 13.25 -19.27
CA ASP A 758 2.89 14.58 -19.49
C ASP A 758 3.11 15.46 -18.25
N SER A 759 3.72 16.62 -18.44
CA SER A 759 3.98 17.60 -17.38
C SER A 759 2.70 18.30 -16.90
N GLY A 760 1.64 18.30 -17.72
CA GLY A 760 0.40 19.03 -17.47
C GLY A 760 0.53 20.55 -17.55
N SER A 761 1.69 21.10 -17.91
CA SER A 761 1.91 22.54 -18.05
C SER A 761 1.03 23.14 -19.16
N GLY A 762 0.73 24.43 -19.06
CA GLY A 762 0.20 25.23 -20.17
C GLY A 762 1.25 25.48 -21.24
N ASN A 763 0.87 26.25 -22.27
CA ASN A 763 1.75 26.63 -23.38
C ASN A 763 2.42 25.42 -24.04
N GLN A 764 1.66 24.42 -24.50
CA GLN A 764 2.26 23.25 -25.18
C GLN A 764 1.32 22.48 -26.10
N TYR A 765 1.92 21.90 -27.14
CA TYR A 765 1.45 20.68 -27.78
C TYR A 765 2.32 19.52 -27.30
N ASN A 766 1.71 18.39 -26.96
CA ASN A 766 2.46 17.16 -26.71
C ASN A 766 1.77 15.93 -27.30
N PHE A 767 2.59 14.92 -27.57
CA PHE A 767 2.17 13.59 -27.98
C PHE A 767 3.06 12.56 -27.30
N LEU A 768 2.44 11.58 -26.64
CA LEU A 768 3.09 10.47 -25.97
C LEU A 768 2.58 9.15 -26.51
N THR A 769 3.46 8.17 -26.66
CA THR A 769 3.06 6.80 -26.97
C THR A 769 4.07 5.80 -26.43
N GLY A 770 3.55 4.70 -25.88
CA GLY A 770 4.38 3.61 -25.36
C GLY A 770 3.66 2.28 -25.47
N ALA A 771 4.45 1.21 -25.39
CA ALA A 771 3.95 -0.16 -25.45
C ALA A 771 4.69 -1.04 -24.45
N THR A 772 4.01 -2.04 -23.89
CA THR A 772 4.64 -3.08 -23.07
C THR A 772 4.49 -4.43 -23.75
N LEU A 773 5.57 -5.19 -23.87
CA LEU A 773 5.58 -6.57 -24.35
C LEU A 773 6.12 -7.50 -23.26
N ASN A 774 5.26 -8.39 -22.75
CA ASN A 774 5.61 -9.40 -21.76
C ASN A 774 6.00 -10.72 -22.46
N VAL A 775 7.23 -11.18 -22.23
CA VAL A 775 7.80 -12.43 -22.74
C VAL A 775 8.33 -13.26 -21.56
N GLY A 776 7.50 -14.19 -21.07
CA GLY A 776 7.83 -14.96 -19.87
C GLY A 776 7.90 -14.05 -18.65
N LYS A 777 9.09 -13.96 -18.03
CA LYS A 777 9.39 -13.10 -16.87
C LYS A 777 10.00 -11.74 -17.24
N PHE A 778 10.13 -11.45 -18.53
CA PHE A 778 10.69 -10.21 -19.04
C PHE A 778 9.60 -9.30 -19.59
N GLN A 779 9.68 -8.02 -19.29
CA GLN A 779 8.89 -6.95 -19.89
C GLN A 779 9.83 -6.00 -20.66
N ILE A 780 9.46 -5.72 -21.91
CA ILE A 780 10.11 -4.72 -22.76
C ILE A 780 9.13 -3.57 -22.94
N ALA A 781 9.52 -2.36 -22.58
CA ALA A 781 8.61 -1.22 -22.52
C ALA A 781 9.21 0.06 -23.12
N PRO A 782 9.16 0.26 -24.44
CA PRO A 782 9.48 1.53 -25.07
C PRO A 782 8.38 2.59 -24.83
N ASN A 783 8.80 3.85 -24.74
CA ASN A 783 7.94 5.01 -24.62
C ASN A 783 8.57 6.23 -25.32
N PHE A 784 7.75 7.10 -25.88
CA PHE A 784 8.19 8.25 -26.67
C PHE A 784 7.37 9.48 -26.29
N LEU A 785 8.03 10.64 -26.28
CA LEU A 785 7.43 11.95 -26.06
C LEU A 785 7.92 12.91 -27.13
N TRP A 786 6.98 13.57 -27.80
CA TRP A 786 7.23 14.79 -28.55
C TRP A 786 6.46 15.92 -27.86
N GLN A 787 7.11 17.05 -27.62
CA GLN A 787 6.45 18.24 -27.10
C GLN A 787 7.05 19.51 -27.68
N LYS A 788 6.22 20.54 -27.83
CA LYS A 788 6.61 21.84 -28.33
C LYS A 788 5.74 22.94 -27.71
N PRO A 789 6.33 24.02 -27.18
CA PRO A 789 5.55 25.14 -26.67
C PRO A 789 4.88 25.94 -27.79
N LEU A 790 3.75 26.60 -27.50
CA LEU A 790 3.11 27.53 -28.45
C LEU A 790 4.00 28.76 -28.66
N GLU A 791 4.47 29.31 -27.54
CA GLU A 791 5.44 30.38 -27.46
C GLU A 791 6.73 29.87 -26.81
N GLY A 792 7.84 29.89 -27.56
CA GLY A 792 9.15 29.42 -27.11
C GLY A 792 9.76 30.27 -25.98
N PRO A 793 10.83 29.78 -25.33
CA PRO A 793 11.54 30.50 -24.27
C PRO A 793 12.22 31.76 -24.81
N ILE A 794 12.53 32.71 -23.93
CA ILE A 794 13.38 33.87 -24.28
C ILE A 794 14.79 33.62 -23.75
N ASP A 795 15.78 33.70 -24.63
CA ASP A 795 17.19 33.49 -24.31
C ASP A 795 17.77 34.66 -23.48
N ALA A 796 18.78 34.39 -22.67
CA ALA A 796 19.50 35.40 -21.88
C ALA A 796 20.13 36.51 -22.73
N ASN A 797 20.45 36.21 -24.00
CA ASN A 797 21.06 37.15 -24.96
C ASN A 797 20.01 37.97 -25.75
N ALA A 798 18.73 37.92 -25.39
CA ALA A 798 17.70 38.72 -26.03
C ALA A 798 18.01 40.23 -25.90
N GLN A 799 17.80 40.99 -26.99
CA GLN A 799 18.01 42.44 -26.97
C GLN A 799 16.93 43.13 -26.14
N ALA A 800 17.32 44.13 -25.34
CA ALA A 800 16.38 44.96 -24.58
C ALA A 800 15.33 45.58 -25.52
N PRO A 801 14.03 45.58 -25.15
CA PRO A 801 13.48 45.34 -23.81
C PRO A 801 13.23 43.86 -23.44
N GLY A 802 13.66 42.90 -24.27
CA GLY A 802 13.49 41.47 -24.02
C GLY A 802 14.28 40.97 -22.82
N ARG A 803 13.68 40.08 -22.02
CA ARG A 803 14.35 39.32 -20.96
C ARG A 803 13.82 37.88 -20.89
N PRO A 804 14.59 36.91 -20.37
CA PRO A 804 14.04 35.62 -19.97
C PRO A 804 12.83 35.79 -19.05
N ARG A 805 11.75 35.06 -19.32
CA ARG A 805 10.56 35.11 -18.47
C ARG A 805 10.82 34.41 -17.15
N ASN A 806 10.07 34.75 -16.12
CA ASN A 806 10.09 34.04 -14.84
C ASN A 806 8.68 33.99 -14.24
N ILE A 807 8.41 32.99 -13.41
CA ILE A 807 7.03 32.69 -12.97
C ILE A 807 6.47 33.72 -11.97
N LEU A 808 7.32 34.56 -11.38
CA LEU A 808 6.89 35.61 -10.45
C LEU A 808 6.35 36.82 -11.22
N ASP A 809 7.05 37.22 -12.28
CA ASP A 809 6.74 38.44 -13.04
C ASP A 809 5.84 38.18 -14.27
N ASP A 810 5.90 37.00 -14.87
CA ASP A 810 5.23 36.66 -16.12
C ASP A 810 4.02 35.72 -15.90
N PRO A 811 2.99 35.79 -16.75
CA PRO A 811 1.80 34.94 -16.62
C PRO A 811 2.06 33.45 -16.89
N PHE A 812 3.15 33.12 -17.61
CA PHE A 812 3.59 31.74 -17.87
C PHE A 812 5.10 31.69 -18.15
N VAL A 813 5.68 30.49 -18.08
CA VAL A 813 7.09 30.24 -18.40
C VAL A 813 7.28 28.95 -19.20
N VAL A 814 8.38 28.84 -19.92
CA VAL A 814 8.82 27.66 -20.65
C VAL A 814 9.92 26.95 -19.87
N ARG A 815 9.57 25.87 -19.17
CA ARG A 815 10.52 25.01 -18.44
C ARG A 815 10.30 23.53 -18.76
N ALA A 816 9.39 22.87 -18.05
CA ALA A 816 9.06 21.45 -18.29
C ALA A 816 8.38 21.20 -19.65
N ASN A 817 7.69 22.22 -20.18
CA ASN A 817 7.05 22.29 -21.50
C ASN A 817 7.99 22.77 -22.63
N ARG A 818 9.31 22.88 -22.39
CA ARG A 818 10.26 23.24 -23.46
C ARG A 818 10.21 22.26 -24.62
N GLU A 819 10.62 22.72 -25.80
CA GLU A 819 10.67 21.86 -26.99
C GLU A 819 11.56 20.65 -26.73
N GLN A 820 11.02 19.44 -26.96
CA GLN A 820 11.73 18.20 -26.68
C GLN A 820 11.22 17.06 -27.56
N VAL A 821 12.16 16.23 -28.01
CA VAL A 821 11.89 14.88 -28.51
C VAL A 821 12.62 13.88 -27.61
N ALA A 822 11.90 12.93 -27.04
CA ALA A 822 12.48 11.99 -26.09
C ALA A 822 12.01 10.56 -26.32
N GLY A 823 12.92 9.63 -26.05
CA GLY A 823 12.67 8.21 -26.06
C GLY A 823 13.10 7.60 -24.72
N GLU A 824 12.31 6.65 -24.25
CA GLU A 824 12.58 5.84 -23.08
C GLU A 824 12.46 4.36 -23.46
N LEU A 825 13.41 3.56 -23.00
CA LEU A 825 13.30 2.10 -23.06
C LEU A 825 13.46 1.57 -21.64
N LEU A 826 12.44 0.88 -21.14
CA LEU A 826 12.46 0.21 -19.85
C LEU A 826 12.45 -1.31 -20.06
N LEU A 827 13.40 -2.01 -19.46
CA LEU A 827 13.52 -3.46 -19.45
C LEU A 827 13.35 -3.95 -18.02
N THR A 828 12.45 -4.88 -17.79
CA THR A 828 12.20 -5.42 -16.45
C THR A 828 12.19 -6.93 -16.47
N PHE A 829 12.92 -7.52 -15.53
CA PHE A 829 12.91 -8.93 -15.23
C PHE A 829 12.40 -9.12 -13.82
N ASP A 830 11.26 -9.78 -13.70
CA ASP A 830 10.59 -10.03 -12.43
C ASP A 830 10.10 -11.49 -12.40
N PRO A 831 10.69 -12.36 -11.57
CA PRO A 831 10.30 -13.75 -11.46
C PRO A 831 9.05 -14.00 -10.63
N THR A 832 8.51 -12.98 -9.95
CA THR A 832 7.46 -13.02 -8.92
C THR A 832 6.37 -11.97 -9.25
N PRO A 833 5.67 -12.12 -10.39
CA PRO A 833 4.77 -11.09 -10.92
C PRO A 833 3.56 -10.76 -10.02
N GLY A 834 3.28 -11.58 -8.99
CA GLY A 834 2.28 -11.28 -7.98
C GLY A 834 2.59 -10.04 -7.15
N THR A 835 3.86 -9.60 -7.12
CA THR A 835 4.31 -8.36 -6.46
C THR A 835 4.78 -7.37 -7.52
N TRP A 836 3.85 -6.67 -8.16
CA TRP A 836 4.18 -5.79 -9.28
C TRP A 836 5.33 -4.81 -8.95
N MET A 837 6.40 -4.87 -9.75
CA MET A 837 7.66 -4.12 -9.56
C MET A 837 7.51 -2.60 -9.33
N TYR A 838 6.40 -2.01 -9.79
CA TYR A 838 6.13 -0.56 -9.72
C TYR A 838 5.07 -0.17 -8.69
N ASN A 839 4.57 -1.13 -7.90
CA ASN A 839 3.78 -0.84 -6.72
C ASN A 839 4.61 0.00 -5.73
N TRP A 840 3.96 0.98 -5.11
CA TRP A 840 4.61 1.89 -4.16
C TRP A 840 5.25 1.15 -2.98
N GLU A 841 4.65 0.04 -2.54
CA GLU A 841 5.15 -0.81 -1.45
C GLU A 841 5.98 -2.01 -1.91
N ASN A 842 6.40 -2.07 -3.18
CA ASN A 842 7.19 -3.19 -3.71
C ASN A 842 8.46 -3.46 -2.88
N ASP A 843 9.08 -2.42 -2.31
CA ASP A 843 10.21 -2.57 -1.39
C ASP A 843 9.93 -3.55 -0.23
N ARG A 844 8.69 -3.58 0.29
CA ARG A 844 8.25 -4.52 1.33
C ARG A 844 7.80 -5.85 0.73
N THR A 845 6.94 -5.80 -0.28
CA THR A 845 6.20 -6.97 -0.77
C THR A 845 7.02 -7.87 -1.68
N GLU A 846 7.94 -7.33 -2.47
CA GLU A 846 8.78 -8.09 -3.41
C GLU A 846 9.54 -9.20 -2.70
N ASP A 847 9.51 -10.43 -3.20
CA ASP A 847 10.21 -11.59 -2.62
C ASP A 847 11.16 -12.29 -3.60
N ALA A 848 11.37 -11.70 -4.79
CA ALA A 848 12.32 -12.19 -5.77
C ALA A 848 13.72 -12.39 -5.18
N LYS A 849 14.31 -13.57 -5.43
CA LYS A 849 15.76 -13.79 -5.25
C LYS A 849 16.58 -12.81 -6.09
N PHE A 850 16.06 -12.41 -7.25
CA PHE A 850 16.61 -11.37 -8.10
C PHE A 850 15.55 -10.83 -9.05
N ALA A 851 15.30 -9.52 -8.96
CA ALA A 851 14.50 -8.75 -9.91
C ALA A 851 15.27 -7.48 -10.30
N VAL A 852 15.07 -7.03 -11.54
CA VAL A 852 15.72 -5.82 -12.06
C VAL A 852 14.78 -5.04 -12.97
N SER A 853 14.78 -3.72 -12.82
CA SER A 853 14.15 -2.78 -13.74
C SER A 853 15.20 -1.77 -14.18
N ALA A 854 15.66 -1.89 -15.42
CA ALA A 854 16.69 -1.04 -16.00
C ALA A 854 16.12 -0.25 -17.19
N GLY A 855 16.32 1.07 -17.20
CA GLY A 855 15.82 1.92 -18.26
C GLY A 855 16.80 3.00 -18.69
N VAL A 856 16.67 3.43 -19.93
CA VAL A 856 17.40 4.57 -20.49
C VAL A 856 16.41 5.59 -21.00
N VAL A 857 16.65 6.87 -20.72
CA VAL A 857 15.89 7.98 -21.26
C VAL A 857 16.84 8.92 -21.99
N PHE A 858 16.56 9.18 -23.26
CA PHE A 858 17.26 10.17 -24.07
C PHE A 858 16.32 11.34 -24.36
N ARG A 859 16.82 12.57 -24.26
CA ARG A 859 16.09 13.80 -24.54
C ARG A 859 16.91 14.66 -25.49
N HIS A 860 16.38 14.88 -26.68
CA HIS A 860 16.82 15.94 -27.57
C HIS A 860 16.15 17.25 -27.17
N LEU A 861 16.95 18.27 -26.86
CA LEU A 861 16.50 19.52 -26.25
C LEU A 861 17.05 20.70 -27.06
N PRO A 862 16.39 21.06 -28.18
CA PRO A 862 16.89 22.05 -29.12
C PRO A 862 16.79 23.50 -28.62
N THR A 863 16.12 23.75 -27.50
CA THR A 863 15.95 25.09 -26.93
C THR A 863 16.43 25.16 -25.48
N THR A 864 16.81 26.36 -25.05
CA THR A 864 16.98 26.68 -23.62
C THR A 864 15.62 26.68 -22.88
N GLN A 865 15.58 27.24 -21.68
CA GLN A 865 14.39 27.47 -20.85
C GLN A 865 14.29 28.96 -20.49
N ASP A 866 13.11 29.37 -20.05
CA ASP A 866 12.94 30.61 -19.30
C ASP A 866 13.63 30.52 -17.92
N ALA A 867 13.85 31.67 -17.29
CA ALA A 867 14.63 31.79 -16.06
C ALA A 867 14.01 31.01 -14.89
N ALA A 868 14.88 30.38 -14.12
CA ALA A 868 14.54 29.80 -12.83
C ALA A 868 14.41 30.87 -11.74
N ILE A 869 13.80 30.49 -10.62
CA ILE A 869 13.83 31.28 -9.39
C ILE A 869 14.87 30.67 -8.45
N GLY A 870 15.87 31.47 -8.08
CA GLY A 870 16.86 31.14 -7.05
C GLY A 870 16.41 31.63 -5.68
N ILE A 871 16.92 30.97 -4.63
CA ILE A 871 16.71 31.36 -3.23
C ILE A 871 18.06 31.72 -2.63
N LEU A 872 18.12 32.88 -1.98
CA LEU A 872 19.31 33.36 -1.30
C LEU A 872 19.60 32.55 -0.01
N PRO A 873 20.81 32.68 0.59
CA PRO A 873 21.18 31.93 1.79
C PRO A 873 20.30 32.14 3.02
N ASP A 874 19.48 33.21 3.04
CA ASP A 874 18.46 33.43 4.08
C ASP A 874 17.27 32.47 3.99
N GLY A 875 17.21 31.66 2.92
CA GLY A 875 16.20 30.64 2.67
C GLY A 875 14.82 31.19 2.32
N ARG A 876 14.68 32.51 2.14
CA ARG A 876 13.39 33.18 1.97
C ARG A 876 13.37 34.18 0.83
N SER A 877 14.48 34.88 0.60
CA SER A 877 14.56 35.87 -0.47
C SER A 877 14.72 35.16 -1.80
N THR A 878 13.83 35.46 -2.74
CA THR A 878 13.85 34.90 -4.10
C THR A 878 14.35 35.92 -5.11
N PHE A 879 14.95 35.44 -6.18
CA PHE A 879 15.31 36.25 -7.35
C PHE A 879 15.17 35.40 -8.63
N ALA A 880 14.94 36.04 -9.76
CA ALA A 880 15.03 35.37 -11.05
C ALA A 880 16.49 35.31 -11.50
N PHE A 881 16.95 34.14 -11.94
CA PHE A 881 18.24 34.05 -12.64
C PHE A 881 18.22 34.89 -13.92
N ASP A 882 19.39 35.27 -14.40
CA ASP A 882 19.57 36.01 -15.66
C ASP A 882 19.33 35.14 -16.92
N GLY A 883 18.97 33.86 -16.75
CA GLY A 883 18.65 32.92 -17.81
C GLY A 883 18.51 31.49 -17.30
N ALA A 884 18.76 30.53 -18.19
CA ALA A 884 18.80 29.10 -17.88
C ALA A 884 19.93 28.42 -18.66
N ALA A 885 20.25 27.18 -18.29
CA ALA A 885 21.23 26.38 -19.01
C ALA A 885 20.93 26.27 -20.53
N PRO A 886 21.96 26.23 -21.40
CA PRO A 886 21.80 26.23 -22.85
C PRO A 886 21.14 24.95 -23.38
N ALA A 887 20.64 25.00 -24.61
CA ALA A 887 20.10 23.84 -25.33
C ALA A 887 21.14 22.70 -25.40
N LYS A 888 20.77 21.48 -25.00
CA LYS A 888 21.68 20.33 -25.00
C LYS A 888 20.96 19.00 -24.89
N ASP A 889 21.40 18.02 -25.68
CA ASP A 889 20.93 16.64 -25.56
C ASP A 889 21.38 16.01 -24.24
N LEU A 890 20.45 15.36 -23.55
CA LEU A 890 20.71 14.71 -22.26
C LEU A 890 20.28 13.24 -22.33
N TYR A 891 21.04 12.37 -21.66
CA TYR A 891 20.66 10.98 -21.45
C TYR A 891 20.81 10.60 -19.98
N GLU A 892 19.96 9.68 -19.54
CA GLU A 892 20.00 9.11 -18.20
C GLU A 892 19.72 7.62 -18.26
N ILE A 893 20.61 6.82 -17.71
CA ILE A 893 20.44 5.39 -17.45
C ILE A 893 20.08 5.22 -15.99
N ASN A 894 19.12 4.34 -15.72
CA ASN A 894 18.62 4.05 -14.38
C ASN A 894 18.46 2.54 -14.22
N ALA A 895 18.77 2.01 -13.05
CA ALA A 895 18.46 0.62 -12.72
C ALA A 895 18.02 0.49 -11.26
N ARG A 896 16.96 -0.28 -11.02
CA ARG A 896 16.54 -0.75 -9.70
C ARG A 896 16.78 -2.25 -9.64
N LEU A 897 17.53 -2.69 -8.65
CA LEU A 897 17.84 -4.09 -8.37
C LEU A 897 17.19 -4.46 -7.04
N VAL A 898 16.49 -5.59 -7.00
CA VAL A 898 15.94 -6.17 -5.76
C VAL A 898 16.41 -7.62 -5.66
N SER A 899 16.92 -8.00 -4.50
CA SER A 899 17.35 -9.38 -4.26
C SER A 899 17.09 -9.75 -2.80
N LYS A 900 16.10 -10.59 -2.56
CA LYS A 900 15.76 -11.12 -1.23
C LYS A 900 15.98 -12.63 -1.21
N TRP A 901 17.02 -13.06 -0.49
CA TRP A 901 17.44 -14.46 -0.43
C TRP A 901 16.64 -15.23 0.63
N SER A 902 16.25 -14.53 1.68
CA SER A 902 15.36 -15.00 2.74
C SER A 902 14.56 -13.82 3.29
N LYS A 903 13.60 -14.09 4.17
CA LYS A 903 12.87 -13.03 4.89
C LYS A 903 13.79 -12.12 5.70
N ASP A 904 14.94 -12.63 6.14
CA ASP A 904 15.87 -11.93 7.00
C ASP A 904 17.07 -11.39 6.24
N PHE A 905 17.22 -11.68 4.94
CA PHE A 905 18.36 -11.21 4.15
C PHE A 905 17.95 -10.77 2.75
N GLY A 906 18.24 -9.51 2.45
CA GLY A 906 18.18 -9.01 1.09
C GLY A 906 18.86 -7.66 0.91
N PHE A 907 18.82 -7.16 -0.32
CA PHE A 907 19.19 -5.80 -0.65
C PHE A 907 18.32 -5.21 -1.76
N ILE A 908 18.27 -3.88 -1.79
CA ILE A 908 17.70 -3.07 -2.86
C ILE A 908 18.76 -2.04 -3.24
N ALA A 909 19.06 -1.95 -4.54
CA ALA A 909 20.01 -0.97 -5.07
C ALA A 909 19.37 -0.16 -6.20
N ASN A 910 19.48 1.17 -6.13
CA ASN A 910 19.13 2.09 -7.20
C ASN A 910 20.41 2.67 -7.77
N ILE A 911 20.56 2.61 -9.09
CA ILE A 911 21.74 3.06 -9.82
C ILE A 911 21.27 4.07 -10.85
N TYR A 912 22.03 5.14 -11.03
CA TYR A 912 21.84 6.05 -12.15
C TYR A 912 23.18 6.55 -12.71
N GLN A 913 23.15 6.92 -13.99
CA GLN A 913 24.26 7.58 -14.68
C GLN A 913 23.70 8.47 -15.79
N GLY A 914 24.26 9.66 -15.99
CA GLY A 914 23.87 10.47 -17.13
C GLY A 914 24.38 11.89 -17.12
N ASP A 915 23.93 12.63 -18.12
CA ASP A 915 24.23 14.05 -18.31
C ASP A 915 23.14 14.88 -17.67
N ALA A 916 23.51 15.89 -16.89
CA ALA A 916 22.55 16.75 -16.22
C ALA A 916 22.98 18.23 -16.26
N GLN A 917 21.99 19.12 -16.26
CA GLN A 917 22.17 20.58 -16.23
C GLN A 917 21.62 21.15 -14.93
N ALA A 918 22.22 22.26 -14.51
CA ALA A 918 21.73 23.09 -13.41
C ALA A 918 20.31 23.59 -13.69
N ASN A 919 19.58 23.95 -12.64
CA ASN A 919 18.29 24.62 -12.82
C ASN A 919 18.48 26.11 -13.16
N GLY A 920 19.53 26.76 -12.67
CA GLY A 920 19.87 28.16 -12.94
C GLY A 920 20.56 28.37 -14.30
N SER A 921 21.28 29.49 -14.42
CA SER A 921 21.88 29.95 -15.69
C SER A 921 23.27 29.37 -16.01
N ASP A 922 23.84 28.53 -15.15
CA ASP A 922 25.17 27.95 -15.40
C ASP A 922 25.17 27.00 -16.62
N ALA A 923 26.05 27.29 -17.58
CA ALA A 923 26.22 26.51 -18.81
C ALA A 923 26.92 25.15 -18.60
N ARG A 924 27.58 24.95 -17.45
CA ARG A 924 28.32 23.72 -17.14
C ARG A 924 27.37 22.52 -16.98
N THR A 925 27.53 21.55 -17.88
CA THR A 925 26.89 20.24 -17.80
C THR A 925 27.74 19.28 -17.00
N ILE A 926 27.12 18.44 -16.18
CA ILE A 926 27.79 17.44 -15.36
C ILE A 926 27.52 16.04 -15.90
N HIS A 927 28.51 15.16 -15.81
CA HIS A 927 28.39 13.72 -16.04
C HIS A 927 28.40 13.04 -14.67
N ARG A 928 27.24 12.59 -14.21
CA ARG A 928 27.03 12.11 -12.84
C ARG A 928 26.80 10.61 -12.78
N TYR A 929 27.20 10.01 -11.68
CA TYR A 929 26.98 8.60 -11.35
C TYR A 929 26.48 8.49 -9.93
N GLY A 930 25.54 7.57 -9.67
CA GLY A 930 25.14 7.29 -8.31
C GLY A 930 24.65 5.87 -8.09
N LEU A 931 24.84 5.42 -6.86
CA LEU A 931 24.35 4.17 -6.31
C LEU A 931 23.78 4.47 -4.93
N ASP A 932 22.52 4.11 -4.71
CA ASP A 932 21.87 4.06 -3.39
C ASP A 932 21.58 2.59 -3.06
N MET A 933 22.13 2.08 -1.96
CA MET A 933 21.99 0.71 -1.52
C MET A 933 21.35 0.63 -0.14
N ARG A 934 20.37 -0.27 0.00
CA ARG A 934 19.80 -0.69 1.27
C ARG A 934 19.95 -2.18 1.41
N MET A 935 20.47 -2.65 2.54
CA MET A 935 20.62 -4.07 2.85
C MET A 935 20.10 -4.33 4.25
N ILE A 936 19.35 -5.42 4.41
CA ILE A 936 18.85 -5.87 5.71
C ILE A 936 19.38 -7.29 5.93
N TYR A 937 19.96 -7.51 7.11
CA TYR A 937 20.34 -8.83 7.61
C TYR A 937 19.87 -8.99 9.05
N LYS A 938 18.80 -9.76 9.28
CA LYS A 938 18.11 -9.89 10.56
C LYS A 938 17.72 -8.52 11.13
N GLN A 939 18.34 -8.12 12.23
CA GLN A 939 18.13 -6.84 12.91
C GLN A 939 19.08 -5.73 12.43
N VAL A 940 20.04 -6.06 11.55
CA VAL A 940 21.03 -5.10 11.05
C VAL A 940 20.55 -4.52 9.72
N LYS A 941 20.65 -3.20 9.59
CA LYS A 941 20.37 -2.46 8.36
C LYS A 941 21.59 -1.65 7.96
N LEU A 942 21.96 -1.75 6.69
CA LEU A 942 22.94 -0.90 6.04
C LEU A 942 22.23 0.00 5.03
N GLN A 943 22.42 1.30 5.14
CA GLN A 943 22.06 2.27 4.11
C GLN A 943 23.33 2.94 3.61
N SER A 944 23.53 2.99 2.31
CA SER A 944 24.74 3.59 1.76
C SER A 944 24.45 4.27 0.44
N PHE A 945 25.18 5.35 0.16
CA PHE A 945 25.25 5.90 -1.18
C PHE A 945 26.68 6.15 -1.63
N VAL A 946 26.87 6.11 -2.94
CA VAL A 946 28.05 6.60 -3.64
C VAL A 946 27.54 7.56 -4.70
N LYS A 947 28.06 8.79 -4.74
CA LYS A 947 27.75 9.77 -5.79
C LYS A 947 29.04 10.35 -6.34
N VAL A 948 29.20 10.36 -7.65
CA VAL A 948 30.41 10.84 -8.35
C VAL A 948 30.02 12.00 -9.25
N ASN A 949 30.74 13.12 -9.10
CA ASN A 949 30.52 14.36 -9.83
C ASN A 949 29.04 14.78 -9.83
N ASP A 950 28.47 14.88 -8.63
CA ASP A 950 27.05 15.11 -8.43
C ASP A 950 26.78 16.27 -7.47
N TRP A 951 25.59 16.84 -7.55
CA TRP A 951 25.13 17.89 -6.66
C TRP A 951 25.06 17.42 -5.21
N GLY A 952 25.17 18.38 -4.29
CA GLY A 952 24.98 18.15 -2.86
C GLY A 952 23.55 17.76 -2.48
N PRO A 953 23.27 17.56 -1.17
CA PRO A 953 21.99 17.06 -0.69
C PRO A 953 20.80 18.03 -0.83
N TYR A 954 21.06 19.33 -1.02
CA TYR A 954 20.03 20.38 -1.13
C TYR A 954 19.77 20.83 -2.57
N ASP A 955 18.54 21.25 -2.84
CA ASP A 955 18.08 21.67 -4.17
C ASP A 955 18.83 22.88 -4.71
N TYR A 956 19.21 23.82 -3.83
CA TYR A 956 20.02 24.97 -4.24
C TYR A 956 21.39 24.55 -4.80
N HIS A 957 21.93 23.40 -4.44
CA HIS A 957 23.15 22.91 -5.08
C HIS A 957 22.92 22.64 -6.57
N ARG A 958 21.72 22.22 -6.97
CA ARG A 958 21.39 22.09 -8.38
C ARG A 958 21.10 23.44 -9.03
N ASP A 959 20.51 24.38 -8.31
CA ASP A 959 20.23 25.72 -8.83
C ASP A 959 21.51 26.48 -9.18
N TYR A 960 22.48 26.48 -8.26
CA TYR A 960 23.79 27.13 -8.41
C TYR A 960 24.87 26.22 -9.00
N ASN A 961 24.50 25.02 -9.45
CA ASN A 961 25.42 24.02 -9.98
C ASN A 961 26.62 23.69 -9.07
N LEU A 962 26.40 23.55 -7.77
CA LEU A 962 27.40 23.19 -6.78
C LEU A 962 27.55 21.68 -6.68
N THR A 963 28.74 21.16 -7.01
CA THR A 963 28.98 19.72 -7.14
C THR A 963 30.13 19.25 -6.28
N PHE A 964 30.10 17.97 -5.93
CA PHE A 964 31.19 17.29 -5.24
C PHE A 964 31.79 16.22 -6.16
N PRO A 965 33.12 16.15 -6.33
CA PRO A 965 33.78 15.11 -7.10
C PRO A 965 33.40 13.68 -6.67
N LEU A 966 33.33 13.45 -5.35
CA LEU A 966 32.94 12.15 -4.77
C LEU A 966 32.24 12.39 -3.43
N GLN A 967 31.09 11.75 -3.23
CA GLN A 967 30.37 11.70 -1.96
C GLN A 967 30.10 10.25 -1.58
N LEU A 968 30.43 9.90 -0.34
CA LEU A 968 30.25 8.57 0.23
C LEU A 968 29.46 8.68 1.52
N MET A 969 28.48 7.79 1.71
CA MET A 969 27.79 7.63 2.98
C MET A 969 27.58 6.16 3.27
N ALA A 970 27.81 5.76 4.51
CA ALA A 970 27.44 4.45 5.02
C ALA A 970 26.85 4.61 6.43
N ASP A 971 25.65 4.11 6.62
CA ASP A 971 24.90 4.08 7.87
C ASP A 971 24.62 2.63 8.24
N LEU A 972 25.22 2.17 9.33
CA LEU A 972 25.04 0.84 9.87
C LEU A 972 24.30 0.93 11.20
N SER A 973 23.13 0.30 11.26
CA SER A 973 22.30 0.28 12.46
C SER A 973 21.84 -1.11 12.83
N THR A 974 21.57 -1.32 14.11
CA THR A 974 20.82 -2.48 14.61
C THR A 974 19.53 -2.00 15.27
N GLU A 975 18.42 -2.69 14.99
CA GLU A 975 17.09 -2.39 15.52
C GLU A 975 16.64 -3.44 16.55
N ILE A 976 15.78 -3.08 17.49
CA ILE A 976 15.18 -4.05 18.43
C ILE A 976 14.27 -5.02 17.64
N GLY A 977 13.43 -4.46 16.76
CA GLY A 977 12.58 -5.21 15.84
C GLY A 977 13.27 -5.54 14.53
N LYS A 978 12.50 -6.09 13.58
CA LYS A 978 12.97 -6.25 12.20
C LYS A 978 12.99 -4.88 11.50
N PRO A 979 14.11 -4.48 10.87
CA PRO A 979 14.17 -3.22 10.13
C PRO A 979 13.18 -3.19 8.97
N ASP A 980 12.57 -2.04 8.73
CA ASP A 980 11.74 -1.81 7.54
C ASP A 980 12.62 -1.49 6.32
N TRP A 981 12.13 -1.77 5.11
CA TRP A 981 12.77 -1.37 3.86
C TRP A 981 12.65 0.14 3.62
N PHE A 982 11.57 0.76 4.09
CA PHE A 982 11.40 2.20 4.10
C PHE A 982 12.24 2.86 5.19
N ILE A 983 12.43 4.17 5.07
CA ILE A 983 13.15 5.00 6.05
C ILE A 983 12.13 5.50 7.08
N LEU A 984 11.58 4.57 7.85
CA LEU A 984 10.65 4.88 8.94
C LEU A 984 11.39 4.98 10.29
N PRO A 985 10.86 5.76 11.25
CA PRO A 985 11.39 5.78 12.61
C PRO A 985 11.35 4.39 13.27
N GLY A 986 12.42 4.00 13.95
CA GLY A 986 12.53 2.72 14.65
C GLY A 986 13.39 2.85 15.91
N THR A 987 13.25 1.92 16.86
CA THR A 987 14.14 1.87 18.02
C THR A 987 15.45 1.18 17.63
N ARG A 988 16.53 1.96 17.54
CA ARG A 988 17.78 1.56 16.93
C ARG A 988 19.00 2.29 17.47
N ILE A 989 20.15 1.64 17.36
CA ILE A 989 21.47 2.24 17.59
C ILE A 989 22.30 2.08 16.31
N GLY A 990 23.04 3.12 15.95
CA GLY A 990 23.82 3.08 14.72
C GLY A 990 24.95 4.09 14.65
N ILE A 991 25.75 3.92 13.60
CA ILE A 991 26.83 4.80 13.21
C ILE A 991 26.70 5.11 11.72
N ARG A 992 26.80 6.39 11.38
CA ARG A 992 26.83 6.88 10.01
C ARG A 992 28.12 7.63 9.76
N GLY A 993 28.84 7.27 8.71
CA GLY A 993 29.94 8.05 8.16
C GLY A 993 29.51 8.72 6.87
N THR A 994 29.80 10.01 6.73
CA THR A 994 29.69 10.76 5.49
C THR A 994 31.05 11.35 5.14
N TRP A 995 31.49 11.24 3.89
CA TRP A 995 32.73 11.81 3.41
C TRP A 995 32.52 12.42 2.03
N ARG A 996 33.09 13.60 1.78
CA ARG A 996 33.05 14.27 0.48
C ARG A 996 34.43 14.80 0.09
N SER A 997 34.80 14.63 -1.17
CA SER A 997 35.89 15.38 -1.79
C SER A 997 35.37 16.74 -2.26
N LEU A 998 36.22 17.77 -2.21
CA LEU A 998 35.89 19.14 -2.57
C LEU A 998 36.84 19.67 -3.65
N ASP A 999 36.30 20.36 -4.63
CA ASP A 999 37.04 21.06 -5.68
C ASP A 999 36.49 22.49 -5.86
N GLN A 1000 36.94 23.17 -6.93
CA GLN A 1000 36.53 24.53 -7.26
C GLN A 1000 35.01 24.74 -7.44
N TYR A 1001 34.23 23.67 -7.59
CA TYR A 1001 32.77 23.70 -7.73
C TYR A 1001 32.04 23.28 -6.45
N SER A 1002 32.79 22.88 -5.43
CA SER A 1002 32.24 22.40 -4.16
C SER A 1002 32.01 23.57 -3.20
N PRO A 1003 30.87 23.56 -2.49
CA PRO A 1003 30.67 24.46 -1.36
C PRO A 1003 31.80 24.30 -0.33
N ARG A 1004 32.17 25.39 0.33
CA ARG A 1004 33.19 25.43 1.39
C ARG A 1004 34.63 25.09 0.97
N TYR A 1005 34.92 24.80 -0.31
CA TYR A 1005 36.31 24.60 -0.73
C TYR A 1005 37.12 25.88 -0.56
N ASN A 1006 38.19 25.81 0.25
CA ASN A 1006 39.02 26.96 0.60
C ASN A 1006 40.50 26.55 0.57
N PRO A 1007 41.11 26.48 -0.63
CA PRO A 1007 42.53 26.16 -0.75
C PRO A 1007 43.43 27.31 -0.30
N THR A 1008 43.01 28.55 -0.55
CA THR A 1008 43.65 29.80 -0.12
C THR A 1008 42.63 30.93 -0.13
N GLN A 1009 43.02 32.14 0.33
CA GLN A 1009 42.15 33.30 0.41
C GLN A 1009 42.68 34.48 -0.39
N ILE A 1010 41.78 35.29 -0.94
CA ILE A 1010 42.05 36.55 -1.63
C ILE A 1010 41.23 37.68 -0.99
N GLN A 1011 41.66 38.93 -1.15
CA GLN A 1011 40.83 40.07 -0.73
C GLN A 1011 39.77 40.37 -1.79
N ASP A 1012 38.52 40.49 -1.37
CA ASP A 1012 37.43 40.95 -2.23
C ASP A 1012 37.44 42.48 -2.42
N ALA A 1013 36.46 43.00 -3.17
CA ALA A 1013 36.35 44.44 -3.45
C ALA A 1013 36.10 45.31 -2.20
N SER A 1014 35.65 44.71 -1.09
CA SER A 1014 35.51 45.35 0.22
C SER A 1014 36.75 45.23 1.11
N GLY A 1015 37.78 44.50 0.68
CA GLY A 1015 38.99 44.25 1.44
C GLY A 1015 38.90 43.08 2.43
N GLU A 1016 37.80 42.32 2.40
CA GLU A 1016 37.60 41.13 3.24
C GLU A 1016 38.26 39.91 2.61
N PHE A 1017 38.83 39.03 3.43
CA PHE A 1017 39.45 37.79 2.95
C PHE A 1017 38.37 36.75 2.65
N VAL A 1018 38.21 36.41 1.37
CA VAL A 1018 37.28 35.39 0.88
C VAL A 1018 38.05 34.20 0.28
N PRO A 1019 37.47 32.98 0.27
CA PRO A 1019 38.08 31.84 -0.40
C PRO A 1019 38.36 32.10 -1.89
N ASP A 1020 39.52 31.66 -2.39
CA ASP A 1020 39.84 31.55 -3.82
C ASP A 1020 39.78 30.07 -4.24
N PRO A 1021 38.61 29.56 -4.65
CA PRO A 1021 38.46 28.16 -5.02
C PRO A 1021 39.18 27.79 -6.33
N THR A 1022 39.69 28.78 -7.08
CA THR A 1022 40.35 28.59 -8.39
C THR A 1022 41.87 28.62 -8.32
N ALA A 1023 42.44 28.78 -7.12
CA ALA A 1023 43.88 28.87 -6.91
C ALA A 1023 44.62 27.64 -7.46
N ILE A 1024 45.59 27.89 -8.34
CA ILE A 1024 46.38 26.84 -8.99
C ILE A 1024 47.40 26.26 -8.01
N GLY A 1025 47.60 24.93 -8.04
CA GLY A 1025 48.64 24.24 -7.29
C GLY A 1025 48.18 23.60 -5.98
N PHE A 1026 46.89 23.68 -5.65
CA PHE A 1026 46.29 23.00 -4.50
C PHE A 1026 45.63 21.68 -4.90
N SER A 1027 45.61 20.72 -3.97
CA SER A 1027 44.85 19.48 -4.13
C SER A 1027 43.36 19.69 -3.87
N ASN A 1028 42.54 18.71 -4.23
CA ASN A 1028 41.16 18.64 -3.76
C ASN A 1028 41.13 18.68 -2.21
N GLY A 1029 40.14 19.39 -1.68
CA GLY A 1029 39.81 19.38 -0.27
C GLY A 1029 38.98 18.15 0.10
N ASN A 1030 38.65 18.04 1.38
CA ASN A 1030 37.68 17.06 1.86
C ASN A 1030 36.96 17.55 3.11
N GLU A 1031 35.77 17.01 3.33
CA GLU A 1031 35.02 17.11 4.57
C GLU A 1031 34.47 15.73 4.96
N TRP A 1032 34.33 15.49 6.25
CA TRP A 1032 33.75 14.27 6.78
C TRP A 1032 32.97 14.50 8.06
N GLU A 1033 31.99 13.64 8.28
CA GLU A 1033 31.14 13.59 9.48
C GLU A 1033 31.01 12.13 9.92
N ILE A 1034 31.31 11.86 11.19
CA ILE A 1034 30.96 10.61 11.86
C ILE A 1034 29.84 10.93 12.85
N ARG A 1035 28.70 10.29 12.63
CA ARG A 1035 27.51 10.40 13.44
C ARG A 1035 27.27 9.11 14.19
N THR A 1036 27.10 9.17 15.50
CA THR A 1036 26.55 8.04 16.27
C THR A 1036 25.19 8.42 16.79
N TYR A 1037 24.28 7.46 16.90
CA TYR A 1037 22.93 7.76 17.34
C TYR A 1037 22.28 6.61 18.10
N ILE A 1038 21.43 7.00 19.04
CA ILE A 1038 20.44 6.14 19.70
C ILE A 1038 19.08 6.78 19.44
N HIS A 1039 18.26 6.10 18.66
CA HIS A 1039 16.89 6.50 18.38
C HIS A 1039 15.95 5.54 19.11
N ILE A 1040 14.99 6.09 19.81
CA ILE A 1040 13.92 5.36 20.48
C ILE A 1040 12.64 5.75 19.76
N ASN A 1041 11.83 4.77 19.39
CA ASN A 1041 10.50 4.97 18.84
C ASN A 1041 9.54 3.95 19.46
N ILE A 1042 8.60 4.44 20.28
CA ILE A 1042 7.58 3.65 20.96
C ILE A 1042 6.21 4.22 20.54
N GLY A 1043 5.32 3.40 20.02
CA GLY A 1043 4.01 3.84 19.52
C GLY A 1043 3.78 3.40 18.08
N LYS A 1044 2.76 3.98 17.45
CA LYS A 1044 2.44 3.75 16.02
C LYS A 1044 3.47 4.40 15.10
#